data_AF-A0A1G6X5D4-F1
#
_entry.id   AF-A0A1G6X5D4-F1
#
_cell.length_a   1.000
_cell.length_b   1.000
_cell.length_c   1.000
_cell.angle_alpha   90.00
_cell.angle_beta   90.00
_cell.angle_gamma   90.00
#
_symmetry.space_group_name_H-M   'P 1'
#
loop_
_entity.id
_entity.type
_entity.pdbx_description
1 polymer ?
#
loop_
_entity_poly.entity_id
_entity_poly.type
_entity_poly.pdbx_seq_one_letter_code
_entity_poly.pdbx_strand_id
1 'polypeptide(L)'
;MSIRSLLAVLFLILCMPGPQRAAAQSARDGWAPVLDASAEVQALLDAGDGRVYVAARFDGTTSALRRFNPDGSPDTSFPEAVRGADIHALAVVDGRVWVGGFDLFTGGSSRGALVVLDAQGAVLPAFPARFGRVHAIEPDGSGGAFVGGEFSLIDNSLVRLIRTFVAEDGDFSLHPDQPQYQGRTVLALKRVRDGGLIVGSDGLAGSGTPSSLVRLHPSGSPDPGFKARITQEILDIEQARNGDLLVAGNFFSVNGENQTSYTRLRADGSLSPDNLSLPIGCCASRVIERRNGEVLVAGNFLSQVAGTDRLLRIPLLRSNGAVGPLARPDGQNVRELLELADGSVLVGGRFSTLDGVEQRNLGRVRADGTVDAEFRIQTDTGVFTTLASFEDGVWLGGDFTQLNGVAVGRLVKLDHRGRRAPASSHALNRVPLALLPLDNDRLLVGGDFTQVGAQVASHLLLIENSSGGRLPLSIGADNTVHALARQADGKILIGGAFASIGGVARRAIARLNADLSLDTGFNLLMDSTAVVRAIAVSPDGGIVLGGSFGALGIESRQNLAKVRADGSIQALFTPNPNGRVDSLLIAPNGEVYVGGTFTSIGGQARSRVARLEADGSLGSFAPTVNAGTTRVSAVALQADGRVLLGGNGGLLKRVEAGGANDPGWSLSFTGSADGLSLGSDGRLWVIGSFASIAGEPRQGIARIAPPDRHASQAFAYSDVLRRLFWGVRSTAPEVAGLPRASLSLDRGQSFTPLPAMVRQSSLWRSTLMLPLDTEVLVRIEAEHAAAPAGSGLGQLHSELLLFQSSALFGSGFE
;
A
#
# COMPACT_ATOMS: atom_id res chain seq x y z
N MET A 1 -44.32 -5.26 -24.84
CA MET A 1 -43.93 -6.67 -24.52
C MET A 1 -43.57 -7.36 -25.83
N SER A 2 -42.40 -7.93 -26.10
CA SER A 2 -41.09 -7.91 -25.42
C SER A 2 -39.99 -8.08 -26.48
N ILE A 3 -39.23 -7.00 -26.74
CA ILE A 3 -37.98 -7.00 -27.51
C ILE A 3 -36.83 -7.15 -26.50
N ARG A 4 -36.76 -8.31 -25.83
CA ARG A 4 -35.72 -8.62 -24.84
C ARG A 4 -35.06 -9.99 -25.01
N SER A 5 -35.25 -10.65 -26.16
CA SER A 5 -34.75 -12.02 -26.36
C SER A 5 -34.04 -12.29 -27.69
N LEU A 6 -33.56 -11.28 -28.42
CA LEU A 6 -32.91 -11.52 -29.74
C LEU A 6 -31.70 -10.62 -30.07
N LEU A 7 -30.95 -10.20 -29.05
CA LEU A 7 -29.64 -9.52 -29.22
C LEU A 7 -28.55 -10.11 -28.32
N ALA A 8 -28.72 -11.38 -27.96
CA ALA A 8 -27.66 -12.24 -27.46
C ALA A 8 -27.30 -13.19 -28.62
N VAL A 9 -26.03 -13.24 -29.00
CA VAL A 9 -25.47 -13.99 -30.14
C VAL A 9 -25.59 -13.24 -31.48
N LEU A 10 -24.73 -12.25 -31.71
CA LEU A 10 -23.80 -12.20 -32.87
C LEU A 10 -23.08 -10.82 -32.93
N PHE A 11 -22.09 -10.57 -32.07
CA PHE A 11 -20.96 -9.67 -32.37
C PHE A 11 -19.85 -9.95 -31.34
N LEU A 12 -19.10 -11.00 -31.63
CA LEU A 12 -17.79 -11.27 -31.07
C LEU A 12 -16.76 -10.48 -31.91
N ILE A 13 -15.69 -10.01 -31.26
CA ILE A 13 -14.38 -9.62 -31.83
C ILE A 13 -14.26 -8.18 -32.37
N LEU A 14 -13.71 -7.28 -31.53
CA LEU A 14 -12.49 -6.50 -31.81
C LEU A 14 -12.09 -5.62 -30.61
N CYS A 15 -10.82 -5.74 -30.22
CA CYS A 15 -9.99 -4.78 -29.47
C CYS A 15 -10.12 -4.69 -27.93
N MET A 16 -9.54 -5.68 -27.23
CA MET A 16 -8.81 -5.42 -25.98
C MET A 16 -7.34 -5.12 -26.29
N PRO A 17 -6.72 -4.14 -25.60
CA PRO A 17 -5.31 -4.27 -25.23
C PRO A 17 -5.09 -4.01 -23.73
N GLY A 18 -4.67 -5.06 -23.00
CA GLY A 18 -3.33 -5.19 -22.37
C GLY A 18 -2.92 -4.29 -21.18
N PRO A 19 -2.57 -4.89 -20.01
CA PRO A 19 -1.91 -4.23 -18.87
C PRO A 19 -0.38 -4.42 -18.93
N GLN A 20 0.42 -3.36 -18.94
CA GLN A 20 1.90 -3.53 -18.97
C GLN A 20 2.76 -2.50 -18.20
N ARG A 21 2.25 -1.67 -17.27
CA ARG A 21 3.13 -0.71 -16.56
C ARG A 21 3.15 -0.76 -15.03
N ALA A 22 2.59 -1.80 -14.41
CA ALA A 22 2.63 -2.02 -12.95
C ALA A 22 3.95 -2.62 -12.41
N ALA A 23 4.98 -2.84 -13.25
CA ALA A 23 6.09 -3.74 -12.92
C ALA A 23 7.31 -3.11 -12.21
N ALA A 24 7.35 -1.82 -11.88
CA ALA A 24 8.61 -1.18 -11.45
C ALA A 24 8.68 -0.67 -10.00
N GLN A 25 7.61 -0.77 -9.19
CA GLN A 25 7.55 -0.10 -7.89
C GLN A 25 7.53 -1.04 -6.67
N SER A 26 7.59 -2.35 -6.88
CA SER A 26 7.33 -3.41 -5.89
C SER A 26 8.53 -3.87 -5.04
N ALA A 27 9.65 -3.15 -5.04
CA ALA A 27 10.88 -3.66 -4.41
C ALA A 27 11.10 -3.29 -2.93
N ARG A 28 10.22 -2.49 -2.28
CA ARG A 28 10.45 -2.01 -0.90
C ARG A 28 9.25 -1.90 0.04
N ASP A 29 8.04 -2.21 -0.41
CA ASP A 29 6.85 -2.18 0.45
C ASP A 29 6.40 -3.60 0.75
N GLY A 30 5.85 -3.82 1.95
CA GLY A 30 5.62 -5.16 2.49
C GLY A 30 4.80 -6.09 1.59
N TRP A 31 5.17 -7.36 1.56
CA TRP A 31 4.49 -8.42 0.83
C TRP A 31 3.05 -8.61 1.33
N ALA A 32 2.01 -8.18 0.60
CA ALA A 32 0.60 -8.31 0.97
C ALA A 32 -0.29 -8.92 -0.15
N PRO A 33 -0.43 -10.26 -0.22
CA PRO A 33 -1.27 -10.95 -1.20
C PRO A 33 -2.77 -10.86 -0.89
N VAL A 34 -3.57 -10.79 -1.95
CA VAL A 34 -5.04 -10.85 -1.85
C VAL A 34 -5.51 -12.31 -2.00
N LEU A 35 -6.01 -12.90 -0.91
CA LEU A 35 -6.63 -14.23 -0.90
C LEU A 35 -8.09 -14.12 -0.44
N ASP A 36 -8.99 -14.96 -0.97
CA ASP A 36 -10.35 -15.03 -0.40
C ASP A 36 -10.32 -15.67 1.00
N ALA A 37 -11.36 -15.41 1.80
CA ALA A 37 -11.47 -15.98 3.14
C ALA A 37 -11.54 -17.52 3.15
N SER A 38 -11.98 -18.13 2.03
CA SER A 38 -12.00 -19.58 1.82
C SER A 38 -10.66 -20.14 1.34
N ALA A 39 -9.65 -19.29 1.10
CA ALA A 39 -8.40 -19.72 0.51
C ALA A 39 -7.62 -20.68 1.40
N GLU A 40 -6.99 -21.68 0.78
CA GLU A 40 -6.11 -22.63 1.47
C GLU A 40 -4.76 -22.65 0.75
N VAL A 41 -3.73 -22.10 1.39
CA VAL A 41 -2.35 -22.12 0.87
C VAL A 41 -1.80 -23.55 0.99
N GLN A 42 -1.25 -24.06 -0.11
CA GLN A 42 -0.77 -25.44 -0.24
C GLN A 42 0.74 -25.51 -0.39
N ALA A 43 1.35 -24.62 -1.19
CA ALA A 43 2.79 -24.54 -1.37
C ALA A 43 3.24 -23.08 -1.55
N LEU A 44 4.43 -22.77 -1.05
CA LEU A 44 5.10 -21.48 -1.23
C LEU A 44 6.50 -21.71 -1.81
N LEU A 45 6.91 -20.85 -2.75
CA LEU A 45 8.26 -20.90 -3.32
C LEU A 45 8.78 -19.48 -3.55
N ASP A 46 9.97 -19.19 -3.05
CA ASP A 46 10.73 -18.00 -3.45
C ASP A 46 11.29 -18.21 -4.86
N ALA A 47 11.00 -17.29 -5.77
CA ALA A 47 11.49 -17.30 -7.14
C ALA A 47 12.99 -16.95 -7.24
N GLY A 48 13.60 -16.43 -6.17
CA GLY A 48 14.99 -15.99 -6.12
C GLY A 48 15.22 -14.57 -6.63
N ASP A 49 14.20 -13.93 -7.21
CA ASP A 49 14.18 -12.52 -7.61
C ASP A 49 13.33 -11.64 -6.66
N GLY A 50 12.94 -12.20 -5.50
CA GLY A 50 12.06 -11.58 -4.51
C GLY A 50 10.57 -11.79 -4.79
N ARG A 51 10.18 -12.35 -5.95
CA ARG A 51 8.81 -12.79 -6.18
C ARG A 51 8.54 -14.08 -5.42
N VAL A 52 7.27 -14.29 -5.07
CA VAL A 52 6.82 -15.50 -4.40
C VAL A 52 5.75 -16.18 -5.23
N TYR A 53 5.95 -17.46 -5.51
CA TYR A 53 4.90 -18.33 -6.03
C TYR A 53 4.06 -18.84 -4.87
N VAL A 54 2.75 -18.66 -4.99
CA VAL A 54 1.76 -19.14 -4.02
C VAL A 54 0.82 -20.09 -4.76
N ALA A 55 0.89 -21.35 -4.39
CA ALA A 55 -0.11 -22.33 -4.76
C ALA A 55 -1.19 -22.36 -3.68
N ALA A 56 -2.42 -22.04 -4.06
CA ALA A 56 -3.54 -22.04 -3.13
C ALA A 56 -4.85 -22.39 -3.83
N ARG A 57 -5.81 -22.91 -3.06
CA ARG A 57 -7.21 -22.93 -3.47
C ARG A 57 -7.82 -21.57 -3.24
N PHE A 58 -7.51 -20.58 -4.08
CA PHE A 58 -7.88 -19.19 -3.81
C PHE A 58 -9.38 -19.00 -3.57
N ASP A 59 -10.23 -19.71 -4.29
CA ASP A 59 -11.70 -19.67 -4.15
C ASP A 59 -12.25 -20.74 -3.18
N GLY A 60 -11.37 -21.53 -2.56
CA GLY A 60 -11.70 -22.66 -1.69
C GLY A 60 -12.07 -23.95 -2.43
N THR A 61 -12.01 -23.97 -3.77
CA THR A 61 -12.42 -25.12 -4.59
C THR A 61 -11.27 -25.70 -5.40
N THR A 62 -10.62 -24.88 -6.23
CA THR A 62 -9.63 -25.35 -7.20
C THR A 62 -8.28 -24.74 -6.88
N SER A 63 -7.25 -25.56 -6.88
CA SER A 63 -5.89 -25.09 -6.63
C SER A 63 -5.39 -24.35 -7.86
N ALA A 64 -4.75 -23.22 -7.66
CA ALA A 64 -4.11 -22.47 -8.73
C ALA A 64 -2.74 -22.00 -8.26
N LEU A 65 -1.84 -21.80 -9.22
CA LEU A 65 -0.56 -21.15 -8.98
C LEU A 65 -0.68 -19.68 -9.37
N ARG A 66 -0.37 -18.79 -8.43
CA ARG A 66 -0.19 -17.35 -8.70
C ARG A 66 1.22 -16.96 -8.34
N ARG A 67 1.78 -16.00 -9.07
CA ARG A 67 3.02 -15.32 -8.69
C ARG A 67 2.67 -13.98 -8.10
N PHE A 68 3.36 -13.62 -7.04
CA PHE A 68 3.23 -12.34 -6.35
C PHE A 68 4.57 -11.61 -6.44
N ASN A 69 4.50 -10.31 -6.65
CA ASN A 69 5.66 -9.42 -6.66
C ASN A 69 6.29 -9.34 -5.26
N PRO A 70 7.50 -8.77 -5.10
CA PRO A 70 8.11 -8.62 -3.78
C PRO A 70 7.28 -7.75 -2.82
N ASP A 71 6.43 -6.85 -3.35
CA ASP A 71 5.42 -6.09 -2.58
C ASP A 71 4.13 -6.88 -2.30
N GLY A 72 4.09 -8.15 -2.71
CA GLY A 72 2.96 -9.06 -2.54
C GLY A 72 1.73 -8.68 -3.33
N SER A 73 1.80 -7.69 -4.22
CA SER A 73 0.77 -7.52 -5.26
C SER A 73 0.79 -8.73 -6.22
N PRO A 74 -0.36 -9.15 -6.77
CA PRO A 74 -0.37 -10.17 -7.82
C PRO A 74 0.50 -9.73 -9.00
N ASP A 75 1.41 -10.60 -9.45
CA ASP A 75 2.17 -10.37 -10.66
C ASP A 75 1.27 -10.61 -11.87
N THR A 76 0.69 -9.53 -12.39
CA THR A 76 -0.22 -9.56 -13.56
C THR A 76 0.46 -10.04 -14.84
N SER A 77 1.80 -10.10 -14.88
CA SER A 77 2.55 -10.64 -16.01
C SER A 77 2.63 -12.17 -15.97
N PHE A 78 2.40 -12.78 -14.81
CA PHE A 78 2.36 -14.23 -14.68
C PHE A 78 0.96 -14.71 -15.08
N PRO A 79 0.85 -15.48 -16.18
CA PRO A 79 -0.41 -16.14 -16.48
C PRO A 79 -0.74 -17.09 -15.31
N GLU A 80 -1.98 -17.12 -14.82
CA GLU A 80 -2.48 -18.19 -13.95
C GLU A 80 -2.51 -19.51 -14.73
N ALA A 81 -1.34 -19.98 -15.13
CA ALA A 81 -1.16 -20.96 -16.19
C ALA A 81 -1.47 -22.37 -15.71
N VAL A 82 -1.33 -22.61 -14.40
CA VAL A 82 -1.52 -23.92 -13.79
C VAL A 82 -2.65 -23.84 -12.77
N ARG A 83 -3.67 -24.63 -13.03
CA ARG A 83 -4.72 -24.99 -12.08
C ARG A 83 -4.65 -26.48 -11.81
N GLY A 84 -5.28 -26.97 -10.77
CA GLY A 84 -5.36 -28.40 -10.52
C GLY A 84 -6.23 -28.75 -9.34
N ALA A 85 -6.43 -30.05 -9.13
CA ALA A 85 -7.08 -30.50 -7.90
C ALA A 85 -6.23 -30.08 -6.69
N ASP A 86 -4.92 -30.33 -6.75
CA ASP A 86 -3.93 -29.90 -5.76
C ASP A 86 -2.60 -29.55 -6.40
N ILE A 87 -1.88 -28.59 -5.82
CA ILE A 87 -0.49 -28.27 -6.13
C ILE A 87 0.31 -28.41 -4.83
N HIS A 88 1.22 -29.38 -4.79
CA HIS A 88 1.93 -29.79 -3.56
C HIS A 88 3.42 -29.47 -3.59
N ALA A 89 4.03 -29.38 -4.78
CA ALA A 89 5.46 -29.19 -4.92
C ALA A 89 5.75 -28.05 -5.90
N LEU A 90 6.68 -27.19 -5.50
CA LEU A 90 7.20 -26.11 -6.33
C LEU A 90 8.73 -26.12 -6.20
N ALA A 91 9.45 -26.03 -7.32
CA ALA A 91 10.90 -25.88 -7.33
C ALA A 91 11.36 -24.97 -8.48
N VAL A 92 12.44 -24.21 -8.26
CA VAL A 92 13.16 -23.53 -9.35
C VAL A 92 14.33 -24.40 -9.78
N VAL A 93 14.37 -24.74 -11.07
CA VAL A 93 15.41 -25.58 -11.68
C VAL A 93 15.83 -24.91 -12.98
N ASP A 94 17.10 -24.51 -13.08
CA ASP A 94 17.65 -23.81 -14.25
C ASP A 94 16.79 -22.61 -14.72
N GLY A 95 16.33 -21.80 -13.75
CA GLY A 95 15.49 -20.62 -14.02
C GLY A 95 14.05 -20.94 -14.45
N ARG A 96 13.63 -22.22 -14.42
CA ARG A 96 12.28 -22.68 -14.74
C ARG A 96 11.55 -23.10 -13.47
N VAL A 97 10.23 -22.93 -13.46
CA VAL A 97 9.39 -23.30 -12.32
C VAL A 97 8.76 -24.66 -12.57
N TRP A 98 9.11 -25.62 -11.74
CA TRP A 98 8.56 -26.96 -11.76
C TRP A 98 7.39 -27.02 -10.79
N VAL A 99 6.22 -27.43 -11.29
CA VAL A 99 4.96 -27.46 -10.55
C VAL A 99 4.48 -28.90 -10.49
N GLY A 100 4.51 -29.48 -9.30
CA GLY A 100 4.06 -30.83 -9.01
C GLY A 100 2.73 -30.82 -8.26
N GLY A 101 1.83 -31.73 -8.63
CA GLY A 101 0.53 -31.83 -7.98
C GLY A 101 -0.30 -33.01 -8.47
N PHE A 102 -1.60 -32.82 -8.55
CA PHE A 102 -2.54 -33.81 -9.08
C PHE A 102 -3.55 -33.17 -10.02
N ASP A 103 -3.71 -33.79 -11.18
CA ASP A 103 -4.61 -33.38 -12.27
C ASP A 103 -4.47 -31.88 -12.56
N LEU A 104 -3.27 -31.50 -12.98
CA LEU A 104 -2.90 -30.14 -13.35
C LEU A 104 -3.46 -29.82 -14.73
N PHE A 105 -4.07 -28.66 -14.86
CA PHE A 105 -4.66 -28.13 -16.08
C PHE A 105 -3.95 -26.85 -16.50
N THR A 106 -3.71 -26.74 -17.80
CA THR A 106 -3.20 -25.51 -18.43
C THR A 106 -3.99 -25.25 -19.69
N GLY A 107 -4.52 -24.04 -19.89
CA GLY A 107 -5.31 -23.71 -21.09
C GLY A 107 -6.53 -24.64 -21.31
N GLY A 108 -7.11 -25.17 -20.22
CA GLY A 108 -8.26 -26.08 -20.27
C GLY A 108 -7.96 -27.54 -20.59
N SER A 109 -6.69 -27.92 -20.79
CA SER A 109 -6.28 -29.31 -21.04
C SER A 109 -5.51 -29.87 -19.85
N SER A 110 -5.77 -31.14 -19.48
CA SER A 110 -4.98 -31.83 -18.45
C SER A 110 -3.55 -32.04 -18.93
N ARG A 111 -2.59 -31.79 -18.03
CA ARG A 111 -1.15 -31.99 -18.19
C ARG A 111 -0.62 -33.10 -17.27
N GLY A 112 -1.51 -33.82 -16.58
CA GLY A 112 -1.12 -34.83 -15.60
C GLY A 112 -0.70 -34.20 -14.28
N ALA A 113 0.47 -34.54 -13.75
CA ALA A 113 0.87 -34.17 -12.39
C ALA A 113 2.15 -33.34 -12.29
N LEU A 114 2.81 -33.08 -13.42
CA LEU A 114 4.02 -32.27 -13.48
C LEU A 114 3.91 -31.29 -14.66
N VAL A 115 4.13 -30.01 -14.38
CA VAL A 115 4.19 -28.94 -15.37
C VAL A 115 5.48 -28.16 -15.14
N VAL A 116 6.17 -27.80 -16.21
CA VAL A 116 7.29 -26.86 -16.13
C VAL A 116 6.90 -25.58 -16.85
N LEU A 117 7.14 -24.47 -16.16
CA LEU A 117 6.97 -23.13 -16.69
C LEU A 117 8.35 -22.55 -16.98
N ASP A 118 8.48 -21.85 -18.10
CA ASP A 118 9.63 -20.98 -18.31
C ASP A 118 9.63 -19.79 -17.32
N ALA A 119 10.66 -18.95 -17.40
CA ALA A 119 10.78 -17.78 -16.53
C ALA A 119 9.61 -16.77 -16.68
N GLN A 120 8.94 -16.78 -17.84
CA GLN A 120 7.81 -15.93 -18.17
C GLN A 120 6.45 -16.54 -17.76
N GLY A 121 6.45 -17.79 -17.28
CA GLY A 121 5.24 -18.51 -16.89
C GLY A 121 4.57 -19.25 -18.04
N ALA A 122 5.19 -19.33 -19.21
CA ALA A 122 4.67 -20.13 -20.31
C ALA A 122 4.91 -21.61 -20.04
N VAL A 123 3.88 -22.40 -20.31
CA VAL A 123 3.90 -23.85 -20.12
C VAL A 123 4.77 -24.46 -21.21
N LEU A 124 5.87 -25.10 -20.81
CA LEU A 124 6.67 -25.92 -21.71
C LEU A 124 5.92 -27.21 -22.05
N PRO A 125 6.23 -27.84 -23.20
CA PRO A 125 5.69 -29.15 -23.54
C PRO A 125 5.85 -30.11 -22.36
N ALA A 126 4.74 -30.49 -21.76
CA ALA A 126 4.75 -31.43 -20.63
C ALA A 126 5.15 -32.82 -21.14
N PHE A 127 5.85 -33.57 -20.30
CA PHE A 127 5.92 -35.03 -20.45
C PHE A 127 4.49 -35.58 -20.58
N PRO A 128 4.19 -36.48 -21.53
CA PRO A 128 2.83 -36.99 -21.70
C PRO A 128 2.34 -37.70 -20.42
N ALA A 129 1.28 -37.15 -19.81
CA ALA A 129 0.30 -37.64 -18.81
C ALA A 129 0.47 -39.02 -18.11
N ARG A 130 1.67 -39.45 -17.72
CA ARG A 130 1.91 -40.77 -17.10
C ARG A 130 2.32 -40.74 -15.62
N PHE A 131 2.48 -39.56 -15.03
CA PHE A 131 2.64 -39.42 -13.59
C PHE A 131 1.26 -39.41 -12.91
N GLY A 132 1.07 -40.26 -11.90
CA GLY A 132 0.09 -40.01 -10.83
C GLY A 132 0.54 -38.83 -9.98
N ARG A 133 0.15 -38.73 -8.71
CA ARG A 133 0.39 -37.52 -7.90
C ARG A 133 1.88 -37.23 -7.67
N VAL A 134 2.34 -36.01 -7.92
CA VAL A 134 3.70 -35.54 -7.57
C VAL A 134 3.64 -34.83 -6.21
N HIS A 135 4.52 -35.24 -5.30
CA HIS A 135 4.59 -34.71 -3.93
C HIS A 135 5.87 -33.91 -3.64
N ALA A 136 6.97 -34.24 -4.32
CA ALA A 136 8.26 -33.60 -4.08
C ALA A 136 9.02 -33.37 -5.38
N ILE A 137 9.69 -32.23 -5.47
CA ILE A 137 10.59 -31.87 -6.55
C ILE A 137 11.83 -31.25 -5.91
N GLU A 138 13.01 -31.76 -6.25
CA GLU A 138 14.28 -31.29 -5.71
C GLU A 138 15.29 -31.08 -6.84
N PRO A 139 15.90 -29.89 -7.00
CA PRO A 139 16.91 -29.64 -8.02
C PRO A 139 18.10 -30.60 -7.91
N ASP A 140 18.55 -31.15 -9.03
CA ASP A 140 19.66 -32.11 -9.04
C ASP A 140 21.05 -31.45 -9.09
N GLY A 141 21.10 -30.13 -9.28
CA GLY A 141 22.31 -29.32 -9.37
C GLY A 141 23.02 -29.34 -10.73
N SER A 142 22.46 -30.02 -11.73
CA SER A 142 22.96 -30.15 -13.10
C SER A 142 21.96 -29.67 -14.17
N GLY A 143 20.98 -28.86 -13.78
CA GLY A 143 19.92 -28.36 -14.67
C GLY A 143 18.69 -29.27 -14.78
N GLY A 144 18.66 -30.37 -14.01
CA GLY A 144 17.51 -31.26 -13.88
C GLY A 144 16.95 -31.27 -12.45
N ALA A 145 16.00 -32.17 -12.22
CA ALA A 145 15.34 -32.36 -10.95
C ALA A 145 15.13 -33.84 -10.64
N PHE A 146 15.19 -34.15 -9.35
CA PHE A 146 14.58 -35.35 -8.80
C PHE A 146 13.09 -35.08 -8.60
N VAL A 147 12.24 -35.98 -9.10
CA VAL A 147 10.79 -35.89 -8.96
C VAL A 147 10.30 -37.13 -8.24
N GLY A 148 9.59 -36.93 -7.13
CA GLY A 148 9.07 -37.97 -6.26
C GLY A 148 7.55 -37.90 -6.13
N GLY A 149 6.91 -39.06 -6.09
CA GLY A 149 5.46 -39.13 -5.92
C GLY A 149 4.88 -40.54 -6.04
N GLU A 150 3.58 -40.58 -6.32
CA GLU A 150 2.78 -41.79 -6.50
C GLU A 150 2.60 -42.05 -8.01
N PHE A 151 3.61 -42.64 -8.65
CA PHE A 151 3.53 -42.97 -10.07
C PHE A 151 4.27 -44.26 -10.45
N SER A 152 4.02 -44.75 -11.66
CA SER A 152 4.64 -45.93 -12.27
C SER A 152 4.90 -45.59 -13.73
N LEU A 153 6.12 -45.79 -14.25
CA LEU A 153 6.45 -45.46 -15.63
C LEU A 153 6.76 -46.68 -16.51
N ILE A 154 6.54 -46.43 -17.80
CA ILE A 154 6.84 -47.14 -19.06
C ILE A 154 7.33 -48.61 -18.92
N ASP A 155 6.60 -49.52 -19.57
CA ASP A 155 6.76 -50.99 -19.53
C ASP A 155 6.34 -51.70 -18.23
N ASN A 156 5.40 -51.13 -17.46
CA ASN A 156 4.89 -51.67 -16.18
C ASN A 156 5.93 -51.75 -15.03
N SER A 157 7.02 -50.99 -15.09
CA SER A 157 7.98 -50.90 -13.98
C SER A 157 7.56 -49.86 -12.93
N LEU A 158 7.57 -50.24 -11.64
CA LEU A 158 7.20 -49.33 -10.55
C LEU A 158 8.38 -48.39 -10.26
N VAL A 159 8.22 -47.10 -10.58
CA VAL A 159 9.23 -46.06 -10.34
C VAL A 159 8.57 -44.92 -9.56
N ARG A 160 8.97 -44.71 -8.30
CA ARG A 160 8.42 -43.67 -7.40
C ARG A 160 9.31 -42.42 -7.29
N LEU A 161 10.51 -42.51 -7.85
CA LEU A 161 11.52 -41.46 -7.86
C LEU A 161 12.23 -41.52 -9.21
N ILE A 162 12.31 -40.39 -9.89
CA ILE A 162 13.06 -40.25 -11.14
C ILE A 162 14.00 -39.06 -11.05
N ARG A 163 15.02 -39.07 -11.92
CA ARG A 163 15.80 -37.88 -12.24
C ARG A 163 15.53 -37.47 -13.69
N THR A 164 15.12 -36.23 -13.90
CA THR A 164 14.71 -35.77 -15.23
C THR A 164 15.20 -34.34 -15.47
N PHE A 165 15.32 -33.96 -16.73
CA PHE A 165 15.65 -32.62 -17.15
C PHE A 165 14.79 -32.26 -18.36
N VAL A 166 14.75 -30.98 -18.70
CA VAL A 166 14.12 -30.52 -19.93
C VAL A 166 15.21 -30.30 -20.97
N ALA A 167 15.14 -31.01 -22.09
CA ALA A 167 16.08 -30.95 -23.20
C ALA A 167 15.97 -29.62 -23.97
N GLU A 168 16.90 -29.39 -24.91
CA GLU A 168 16.99 -28.15 -25.69
C GLU A 168 15.75 -27.87 -26.56
N ASP A 169 15.07 -28.93 -27.01
CA ASP A 169 13.81 -28.86 -27.74
C ASP A 169 12.59 -28.53 -26.86
N GLY A 170 12.81 -28.41 -25.54
CA GLY A 170 11.76 -28.14 -24.56
C GLY A 170 11.03 -29.38 -24.07
N ASP A 171 11.39 -30.57 -24.55
CA ASP A 171 10.80 -31.83 -24.12
C ASP A 171 11.50 -32.39 -22.88
N PHE A 172 10.73 -33.11 -22.07
CA PHE A 172 11.26 -33.77 -20.89
C PHE A 172 12.00 -35.05 -21.26
N SER A 173 13.18 -35.22 -20.68
CA SER A 173 14.02 -36.40 -20.84
C SER A 173 14.43 -36.98 -19.49
N LEU A 174 14.60 -38.30 -19.44
CA LEU A 174 15.18 -38.96 -18.27
C LEU A 174 16.69 -38.74 -18.27
N HIS A 175 17.24 -38.40 -17.11
CA HIS A 175 18.69 -38.33 -16.92
C HIS A 175 19.31 -39.74 -17.04
N PRO A 176 20.48 -39.94 -17.66
CA PRO A 176 21.11 -41.26 -17.77
C PRO A 176 21.32 -41.95 -16.40
N ASP A 177 21.77 -41.16 -15.42
CA ASP A 177 21.93 -41.63 -14.03
C ASP A 177 20.62 -41.54 -13.25
N GLN A 178 19.79 -42.59 -13.35
CA GLN A 178 18.56 -42.71 -12.57
C GLN A 178 18.83 -43.17 -11.12
N PRO A 179 18.08 -42.63 -10.14
CA PRO A 179 18.17 -43.07 -8.75
C PRO A 179 17.68 -44.51 -8.60
N GLN A 180 18.45 -45.33 -7.89
CA GLN A 180 18.12 -46.73 -7.60
C GLN A 180 17.26 -46.81 -6.33
N TYR A 181 16.08 -46.21 -6.38
CA TYR A 181 15.12 -46.23 -5.28
C TYR A 181 13.99 -47.21 -5.58
N GLN A 182 13.93 -48.28 -4.79
CA GLN A 182 12.86 -49.29 -4.85
C GLN A 182 11.84 -49.13 -3.70
N GLY A 183 11.82 -47.96 -3.06
CA GLY A 183 10.94 -47.71 -1.93
C GLY A 183 9.53 -47.31 -2.36
N ARG A 184 8.76 -46.84 -1.38
CA ARG A 184 7.34 -46.51 -1.52
C ARG A 184 7.14 -45.08 -2.04
N THR A 185 5.91 -44.57 -1.97
CA THR A 185 5.54 -43.22 -2.43
C THR A 185 6.46 -42.19 -1.81
N VAL A 186 7.15 -41.44 -2.66
CA VAL A 186 8.05 -40.38 -2.19
C VAL A 186 7.22 -39.14 -1.87
N LEU A 187 7.38 -38.63 -0.66
CA LEU A 187 6.66 -37.47 -0.15
C LEU A 187 7.58 -36.27 0.10
N ALA A 188 8.87 -36.51 0.36
CA ALA A 188 9.86 -35.47 0.58
C ALA A 188 11.19 -35.85 -0.08
N LEU A 189 11.90 -34.85 -0.59
CA LEU A 189 13.21 -34.99 -1.20
C LEU A 189 14.13 -33.87 -0.71
N LYS A 190 15.39 -34.18 -0.47
CA LYS A 190 16.41 -33.16 -0.19
C LYS A 190 17.77 -33.58 -0.71
N ARG A 191 18.35 -32.79 -1.60
CA ARG A 191 19.73 -32.97 -2.04
C ARG A 191 20.65 -32.37 -0.99
N VAL A 192 21.59 -33.18 -0.50
CA VAL A 192 22.53 -32.77 0.53
C VAL A 192 23.84 -32.28 -0.09
N ARG A 193 24.62 -31.48 0.67
CA ARG A 193 25.83 -30.80 0.18
C ARG A 193 26.88 -31.68 -0.48
N ASP A 194 26.98 -32.95 -0.10
CA ASP A 194 27.91 -33.89 -0.73
C ASP A 194 27.36 -34.55 -2.00
N GLY A 195 26.23 -34.05 -2.51
CA GLY A 195 25.59 -34.49 -3.73
C GLY A 195 24.66 -35.69 -3.55
N GLY A 196 24.60 -36.29 -2.35
CA GLY A 196 23.64 -37.34 -2.04
C GLY A 196 22.20 -36.83 -2.03
N LEU A 197 21.24 -37.75 -2.06
CA LEU A 197 19.81 -37.45 -2.01
C LEU A 197 19.17 -38.16 -0.82
N ILE A 198 18.51 -37.40 0.06
CA ILE A 198 17.65 -37.95 1.11
C ILE A 198 16.24 -38.06 0.55
N VAL A 199 15.63 -39.22 0.75
CA VAL A 199 14.29 -39.56 0.25
C VAL A 199 13.42 -39.92 1.44
N GLY A 200 12.36 -39.14 1.63
CA GLY A 200 11.28 -39.39 2.59
C GLY A 200 10.07 -40.00 1.89
N SER A 201 9.47 -41.02 2.51
CA SER A 201 8.31 -41.73 1.96
C SER A 201 7.16 -41.84 2.94
N ASP A 202 6.01 -42.29 2.41
CA ASP A 202 4.85 -42.72 3.20
C ASP A 202 5.21 -43.84 4.18
N GLY A 203 4.38 -44.05 5.20
CA GLY A 203 4.62 -45.00 6.29
C GLY A 203 3.96 -46.37 6.07
N LEU A 204 4.47 -47.42 6.72
CA LEU A 204 3.82 -48.73 6.84
C LEU A 204 4.01 -49.25 8.26
N ALA A 205 2.97 -49.87 8.82
CA ALA A 205 3.05 -50.54 10.11
C ALA A 205 3.63 -51.95 9.94
N GLY A 206 4.58 -52.35 10.79
CA GLY A 206 5.06 -53.74 10.88
C GLY A 206 6.54 -53.88 11.19
N SER A 207 6.93 -55.04 11.75
CA SER A 207 8.33 -55.40 11.96
C SER A 207 9.01 -55.82 10.65
N GLY A 208 10.29 -55.49 10.47
CA GLY A 208 11.03 -55.76 9.23
C GLY A 208 10.74 -54.77 8.08
N THR A 209 9.97 -53.72 8.34
CA THR A 209 9.70 -52.65 7.36
C THR A 209 10.96 -51.83 7.08
N PRO A 210 11.26 -51.53 5.80
CA PRO A 210 12.33 -50.60 5.45
C PRO A 210 12.07 -49.21 6.06
N SER A 211 13.16 -48.47 6.29
CA SER A 211 13.04 -47.07 6.72
C SER A 211 12.35 -46.24 5.64
N SER A 212 11.42 -45.39 6.05
CA SER A 212 10.80 -44.34 5.26
C SER A 212 11.76 -43.21 4.91
N LEU A 213 12.87 -43.09 5.63
CA LEU A 213 13.95 -42.14 5.36
C LEU A 213 15.17 -42.89 4.87
N VAL A 214 15.53 -42.72 3.60
CA VAL A 214 16.70 -43.35 2.99
C VAL A 214 17.61 -42.31 2.37
N ARG A 215 18.87 -42.70 2.20
CA ARG A 215 19.88 -41.89 1.53
C ARG A 215 20.41 -42.62 0.30
N LEU A 216 20.56 -41.88 -0.80
CA LEU A 216 21.24 -42.31 -2.01
C LEU A 216 22.55 -41.55 -2.13
N HIS A 217 23.60 -42.23 -2.59
CA HIS A 217 24.84 -41.60 -3.03
C HIS A 217 24.61 -40.67 -4.24
N PRO A 218 25.55 -39.78 -4.58
CA PRO A 218 25.45 -38.94 -5.78
C PRO A 218 25.27 -39.74 -7.08
N SER A 219 25.75 -40.99 -7.12
CA SER A 219 25.56 -41.95 -8.20
C SER A 219 24.14 -42.50 -8.30
N GLY A 220 23.26 -42.22 -7.34
CA GLY A 220 21.90 -42.74 -7.25
C GLY A 220 21.78 -44.10 -6.56
N SER A 221 22.88 -44.79 -6.23
CA SER A 221 22.86 -46.06 -5.50
C SER A 221 22.52 -45.86 -4.01
N PRO A 222 21.83 -46.80 -3.34
CA PRO A 222 21.55 -46.70 -1.90
C PRO A 222 22.83 -46.57 -1.07
N ASP A 223 22.79 -45.76 -0.02
CA ASP A 223 23.86 -45.64 0.98
C ASP A 223 23.58 -46.57 2.18
N PRO A 224 24.22 -47.75 2.25
CA PRO A 224 24.01 -48.68 3.36
C PRO A 224 24.57 -48.17 4.69
N GLY A 225 25.41 -47.13 4.66
CA GLY A 225 25.98 -46.50 5.85
C GLY A 225 25.00 -45.54 6.55
N PHE A 226 23.88 -45.20 5.92
CA PHE A 226 22.86 -44.33 6.49
C PHE A 226 22.01 -45.08 7.53
N LYS A 227 22.07 -44.62 8.79
CA LYS A 227 21.60 -45.34 9.97
C LYS A 227 20.14 -45.05 10.35
N ALA A 228 19.50 -44.06 9.72
CA ALA A 228 18.19 -43.61 10.12
C ALA A 228 17.13 -44.72 9.95
N ARG A 229 16.33 -44.93 10.99
CA ARG A 229 15.19 -45.85 11.02
C ARG A 229 13.96 -45.10 11.51
N ILE A 230 13.10 -44.76 10.55
CA ILE A 230 11.76 -44.21 10.77
C ILE A 230 10.85 -45.03 9.87
N THR A 231 9.76 -45.63 10.37
CA THR A 231 8.91 -46.53 9.56
C THR A 231 7.59 -45.89 9.13
N GLN A 232 7.27 -44.76 9.74
CA GLN A 232 6.10 -43.94 9.47
C GLN A 232 6.42 -42.81 8.50
N GLU A 233 5.42 -41.99 8.21
CA GLU A 233 5.43 -41.01 7.12
C GLU A 233 6.42 -39.86 7.37
N ILE A 234 7.21 -39.53 6.34
CA ILE A 234 8.07 -38.35 6.29
C ILE A 234 7.46 -37.33 5.34
N LEU A 235 7.20 -36.12 5.81
CA LEU A 235 6.51 -35.07 5.05
C LEU A 235 7.44 -33.96 4.59
N ASP A 236 8.55 -33.69 5.30
CA ASP A 236 9.50 -32.67 4.89
C ASP A 236 10.91 -32.95 5.43
N ILE A 237 11.92 -32.52 4.68
CA ILE A 237 13.34 -32.75 4.99
C ILE A 237 14.12 -31.48 4.63
N GLU A 238 14.85 -30.94 5.60
CA GLU A 238 15.75 -29.80 5.40
C GLU A 238 17.18 -30.17 5.83
N GLN A 239 18.21 -29.69 5.12
CA GLN A 239 19.59 -29.87 5.55
C GLN A 239 20.07 -28.61 6.28
N ALA A 240 20.24 -28.72 7.59
CA ALA A 240 20.75 -27.65 8.41
C ALA A 240 22.19 -27.25 8.02
N ARG A 241 22.60 -26.03 8.35
CA ARG A 241 23.93 -25.48 8.02
C ARG A 241 25.09 -26.23 8.63
N ASN A 242 24.90 -26.85 9.79
CA ASN A 242 25.91 -27.71 10.38
C ASN A 242 26.02 -29.09 9.68
N GLY A 243 25.15 -29.40 8.71
CA GLY A 243 25.14 -30.64 7.95
C GLY A 243 24.12 -31.67 8.44
N ASP A 244 23.50 -31.42 9.59
CA ASP A 244 22.41 -32.25 10.11
C ASP A 244 21.18 -32.20 9.21
N LEU A 245 20.33 -33.22 9.32
CA LEU A 245 19.04 -33.33 8.67
C LEU A 245 17.95 -32.99 9.70
N LEU A 246 17.10 -32.04 9.34
CA LEU A 246 15.86 -31.74 10.04
C LEU A 246 14.74 -32.49 9.31
N VAL A 247 14.01 -33.32 10.03
CA VAL A 247 13.02 -34.23 9.44
C VAL A 247 11.69 -34.02 10.13
N ALA A 248 10.65 -33.73 9.35
CA ALA A 248 9.28 -33.56 9.82
C ALA A 248 8.38 -34.65 9.22
N GLY A 249 7.37 -35.08 9.98
CA GLY A 249 6.40 -36.06 9.51
C GLY A 249 5.40 -36.52 10.55
N ASN A 250 4.83 -37.69 10.29
CA ASN A 250 3.89 -38.38 11.19
C ASN A 250 4.54 -39.66 11.71
N PHE A 251 5.55 -39.50 12.56
CA PHE A 251 6.27 -40.59 13.22
C PHE A 251 6.27 -40.39 14.73
N PHE A 252 6.42 -41.50 15.46
CA PHE A 252 6.45 -41.54 16.92
C PHE A 252 7.75 -42.16 17.47
N SER A 253 8.65 -42.60 16.58
CA SER A 253 9.93 -43.17 16.96
C SER A 253 10.98 -42.92 15.88
N VAL A 254 12.22 -42.68 16.29
CA VAL A 254 13.37 -42.51 15.41
C VAL A 254 14.53 -43.31 15.97
N ASN A 255 15.10 -44.23 15.20
CA ASN A 255 16.20 -45.11 15.62
C ASN A 255 15.89 -45.93 16.89
N GLY A 256 14.61 -46.19 17.17
CA GLY A 256 14.15 -46.90 18.38
C GLY A 256 13.87 -46.00 19.58
N GLU A 257 14.22 -44.71 19.51
CA GLU A 257 13.93 -43.72 20.56
C GLU A 257 12.57 -43.05 20.31
N ASN A 258 11.86 -42.71 21.39
CA ASN A 258 10.59 -41.99 21.33
C ASN A 258 10.83 -40.56 20.82
N GLN A 259 10.28 -40.24 19.65
CA GLN A 259 10.41 -38.92 19.05
C GLN A 259 9.19 -38.66 18.16
N THR A 260 8.46 -37.58 18.43
CA THR A 260 7.20 -37.30 17.76
C THR A 260 7.35 -36.21 16.71
N SER A 261 7.01 -36.54 15.47
CA SER A 261 6.79 -35.65 14.31
C SER A 261 7.92 -34.72 13.85
N TYR A 262 8.94 -34.44 14.66
CA TYR A 262 10.14 -33.70 14.28
C TYR A 262 11.37 -34.44 14.78
N THR A 263 12.48 -34.45 14.06
CA THR A 263 13.77 -34.94 14.58
C THR A 263 14.94 -34.25 13.89
N ARG A 264 16.07 -34.18 14.58
CA ARG A 264 17.36 -33.76 14.05
C ARG A 264 18.32 -34.95 14.02
N LEU A 265 18.77 -35.30 12.83
CA LEU A 265 19.72 -36.38 12.59
C LEU A 265 21.05 -35.82 12.11
N ARG A 266 22.16 -36.49 12.39
CA ARG A 266 23.42 -36.25 11.67
C ARG A 266 23.29 -36.67 10.20
N ALA A 267 24.24 -36.25 9.38
CA ALA A 267 24.32 -36.66 7.98
C ALA A 267 24.36 -38.20 7.79
N ASP A 268 24.86 -38.95 8.78
CA ASP A 268 24.88 -40.42 8.78
C ASP A 268 23.56 -41.07 9.25
N GLY A 269 22.54 -40.29 9.59
CA GLY A 269 21.23 -40.77 10.05
C GLY A 269 21.16 -41.13 11.53
N SER A 270 22.24 -41.00 12.30
CA SER A 270 22.19 -41.10 13.76
C SER A 270 21.49 -39.89 14.38
N LEU A 271 20.89 -40.05 15.57
CA LEU A 271 20.31 -38.90 16.29
C LEU A 271 21.39 -37.87 16.62
N SER A 272 21.13 -36.61 16.29
CA SER A 272 22.02 -35.50 16.65
C SER A 272 21.97 -35.27 18.16
N PRO A 273 23.06 -34.89 18.84
CA PRO A 273 23.03 -34.48 20.25
C PRO A 273 22.16 -33.23 20.46
N ASP A 274 22.01 -32.43 19.41
CA ASP A 274 21.16 -31.23 19.39
C ASP A 274 19.70 -31.56 19.07
N ASN A 275 19.33 -32.84 19.00
CA ASN A 275 17.95 -33.25 18.80
C ASN A 275 17.12 -32.93 20.05
N LEU A 276 16.04 -32.18 19.85
CA LEU A 276 15.08 -31.83 20.89
C LEU A 276 13.75 -32.50 20.60
N SER A 277 13.14 -33.10 21.63
CA SER A 277 11.76 -33.56 21.56
C SER A 277 10.83 -32.37 21.71
N LEU A 278 9.99 -32.15 20.69
CA LEU A 278 8.96 -31.14 20.75
C LEU A 278 7.73 -31.71 21.47
N PRO A 279 7.12 -30.97 22.41
CA PRO A 279 5.88 -31.40 23.04
C PRO A 279 4.72 -31.10 22.09
N ILE A 280 4.66 -31.85 20.98
CA ILE A 280 3.62 -31.82 19.96
C ILE A 280 3.05 -33.23 19.77
N GLY A 281 1.74 -33.35 19.64
CA GLY A 281 1.08 -34.66 19.54
C GLY A 281 1.14 -35.30 18.14
N CYS A 282 1.00 -34.47 17.10
CA CYS A 282 1.07 -34.77 15.66
C CYS A 282 0.74 -33.44 14.95
N CYS A 283 0.82 -33.29 13.64
CA CYS A 283 1.80 -33.88 12.74
C CYS A 283 2.58 -32.73 12.12
N ALA A 284 3.91 -32.81 12.05
CA ALA A 284 4.70 -31.74 11.44
C ALA A 284 4.73 -31.93 9.92
N SER A 285 4.30 -30.91 9.19
CA SER A 285 4.24 -30.92 7.72
C SER A 285 5.40 -30.17 7.08
N ARG A 286 6.09 -29.30 7.82
CA ARG A 286 7.16 -28.46 7.28
C ARG A 286 8.21 -28.16 8.35
N VAL A 287 9.46 -28.08 7.94
CA VAL A 287 10.58 -27.67 8.79
C VAL A 287 11.56 -26.81 8.02
N ILE A 288 11.97 -25.68 8.60
CA ILE A 288 12.98 -24.80 8.01
C ILE A 288 14.01 -24.39 9.07
N GLU A 289 15.28 -24.27 8.67
CA GLU A 289 16.28 -23.54 9.45
C GLU A 289 16.32 -22.10 8.94
N ARG A 290 15.96 -21.15 9.81
CA ARG A 290 16.06 -19.71 9.51
C ARG A 290 17.51 -19.28 9.35
N ARG A 291 17.79 -18.17 8.68
CA ARG A 291 19.15 -17.62 8.50
C ARG A 291 19.90 -17.30 9.79
N ASN A 292 19.21 -17.14 10.91
CA ASN A 292 19.82 -16.91 12.22
C ASN A 292 20.17 -18.21 13.00
N GLY A 293 19.86 -19.38 12.45
CA GLY A 293 20.16 -20.69 13.04
C GLY A 293 19.01 -21.26 13.86
N GLU A 294 17.91 -20.53 14.02
CA GLU A 294 16.73 -21.05 14.68
C GLU A 294 15.95 -21.98 13.75
N VAL A 295 15.33 -23.02 14.30
CA VAL A 295 14.53 -23.98 13.52
C VAL A 295 13.05 -23.70 13.76
N LEU A 296 12.29 -23.63 12.68
CA LEU A 296 10.84 -23.51 12.71
C LEU A 296 10.20 -24.82 12.24
N VAL A 297 9.13 -25.19 12.93
CA VAL A 297 8.30 -26.35 12.55
C VAL A 297 6.87 -25.88 12.31
N ALA A 298 6.24 -26.34 11.23
CA ALA A 298 4.83 -26.16 10.98
C ALA A 298 4.13 -27.51 10.84
N GLY A 299 2.83 -27.51 11.06
CA GLY A 299 2.06 -28.74 11.13
C GLY A 299 0.63 -28.55 11.63
N ASN A 300 -0.06 -29.68 11.74
CA ASN A 300 -1.40 -29.77 12.30
C ASN A 300 -1.35 -30.16 13.78
N PHE A 301 -1.02 -29.21 14.64
CA PHE A 301 -0.84 -29.45 16.08
C PHE A 301 -2.19 -29.54 16.81
N LEU A 302 -2.67 -30.76 17.08
CA LEU A 302 -3.93 -30.99 17.79
C LEU A 302 -3.89 -30.48 19.24
N SER A 303 -5.03 -30.17 19.83
CA SER A 303 -5.14 -29.72 21.24
C SER A 303 -5.07 -30.88 22.25
N GLN A 304 -4.42 -31.99 21.94
CA GLN A 304 -4.67 -33.26 22.64
C GLN A 304 -3.65 -33.64 23.71
N VAL A 305 -2.48 -33.00 23.79
CA VAL A 305 -1.49 -33.29 24.84
C VAL A 305 -1.30 -32.06 25.75
N ALA A 306 -1.76 -32.19 27.01
CA ALA A 306 -1.49 -31.29 28.15
C ALA A 306 -1.66 -29.76 27.96
N GLY A 307 -2.31 -29.30 26.88
CA GLY A 307 -2.53 -27.86 26.61
C GLY A 307 -1.33 -27.11 26.02
N THR A 308 -0.17 -27.76 25.86
CA THR A 308 1.09 -27.14 25.38
C THR A 308 1.11 -26.89 23.87
N ASP A 309 0.45 -27.74 23.06
CA ASP A 309 0.44 -27.61 21.59
C ASP A 309 -0.19 -26.27 21.14
N ARG A 310 -1.20 -25.75 21.87
CA ARG A 310 -1.79 -24.42 21.60
C ARG A 310 -0.83 -23.28 21.89
N LEU A 311 0.11 -23.47 22.81
CA LEU A 311 1.07 -22.45 23.21
C LEU A 311 2.27 -22.37 22.26
N LEU A 312 2.63 -23.49 21.63
CA LEU A 312 3.80 -23.61 20.77
C LEU A 312 3.54 -23.41 19.27
N ARG A 313 2.29 -23.21 18.84
CA ARG A 313 1.90 -22.98 17.43
C ARG A 313 3.03 -22.26 16.66
N ILE A 314 3.50 -22.91 15.58
CA ILE A 314 4.80 -22.65 14.92
C ILE A 314 5.99 -22.72 15.91
N PRO A 315 6.39 -23.93 16.37
CA PRO A 315 7.51 -24.07 17.30
C PRO A 315 8.81 -23.48 16.72
N LEU A 316 9.44 -22.61 17.49
CA LEU A 316 10.75 -22.01 17.27
C LEU A 316 11.75 -22.62 18.26
N LEU A 317 12.69 -23.39 17.73
CA LEU A 317 13.83 -23.91 18.48
C LEU A 317 14.96 -22.91 18.33
N ARG A 318 15.30 -22.27 19.44
CA ARG A 318 16.36 -21.27 19.50
C ARG A 318 17.73 -21.95 19.57
N SER A 319 18.77 -21.24 19.16
CA SER A 319 20.15 -21.72 19.20
C SER A 319 20.65 -22.07 20.61
N ASN A 320 20.02 -21.51 21.65
CA ASN A 320 20.29 -21.83 23.06
C ASN A 320 19.52 -23.07 23.58
N GLY A 321 18.82 -23.80 22.71
CA GLY A 321 18.01 -24.97 23.06
C GLY A 321 16.63 -24.66 23.62
N ALA A 322 16.26 -23.38 23.77
CA ALA A 322 14.92 -23.01 24.22
C ALA A 322 13.87 -23.22 23.11
N VAL A 323 12.68 -23.68 23.51
CA VAL A 323 11.55 -23.89 22.62
C VAL A 323 10.43 -22.92 22.99
N GLY A 324 9.93 -22.16 22.03
CA GLY A 324 8.77 -21.26 22.19
C GLY A 324 8.03 -21.08 20.86
N PRO A 325 6.87 -20.42 20.82
CA PRO A 325 6.19 -20.13 19.56
C PRO A 325 6.90 -18.98 18.82
N LEU A 326 6.97 -19.05 17.48
CA LEU A 326 7.23 -17.88 16.66
C LEU A 326 6.00 -16.95 16.62
N ALA A 327 4.83 -17.51 16.33
CA ALA A 327 3.54 -16.81 16.31
C ALA A 327 2.39 -17.81 16.46
N ARG A 328 1.26 -17.40 17.06
CA ARG A 328 0.14 -18.30 17.35
C ARG A 328 -1.05 -18.11 16.40
N PRO A 329 -1.16 -18.89 15.32
CA PRO A 329 -2.39 -18.98 14.56
C PRO A 329 -3.55 -19.52 15.40
N ASP A 330 -4.75 -18.96 15.19
CA ASP A 330 -6.00 -19.48 15.77
C ASP A 330 -6.47 -20.77 15.09
N GLY A 331 -6.11 -20.95 13.82
CA GLY A 331 -6.30 -22.16 13.04
C GLY A 331 -5.31 -23.26 13.41
N GLN A 332 -5.71 -24.50 13.16
CA GLN A 332 -4.93 -25.69 13.57
C GLN A 332 -3.92 -26.16 12.52
N ASN A 333 -4.03 -25.69 11.27
CA ASN A 333 -3.30 -26.27 10.14
C ASN A 333 -2.40 -25.22 9.49
N VAL A 334 -1.17 -25.10 9.98
CA VAL A 334 -0.11 -24.35 9.27
C VAL A 334 0.58 -25.35 8.37
N ARG A 335 0.52 -25.13 7.05
CA ARG A 335 1.08 -26.05 6.06
C ARG A 335 2.45 -25.64 5.58
N GLU A 336 2.66 -24.34 5.44
CA GLU A 336 3.83 -23.80 4.78
C GLU A 336 4.50 -22.70 5.58
N LEU A 337 5.82 -22.68 5.47
CA LEU A 337 6.69 -21.66 6.03
C LEU A 337 7.71 -21.27 4.96
N LEU A 338 7.88 -19.98 4.74
CA LEU A 338 8.90 -19.45 3.84
C LEU A 338 9.60 -18.28 4.50
N GLU A 339 10.90 -18.42 4.76
CA GLU A 339 11.73 -17.28 5.17
C GLU A 339 12.08 -16.43 3.95
N LEU A 340 11.77 -15.14 4.01
CA LEU A 340 12.08 -14.17 2.96
C LEU A 340 13.49 -13.60 3.13
N ALA A 341 13.93 -12.86 2.10
CA ALA A 341 15.27 -12.27 2.08
C ALA A 341 15.56 -11.29 3.24
N ASP A 342 14.53 -10.70 3.83
CA ASP A 342 14.61 -9.79 4.98
C ASP A 342 14.58 -10.52 6.34
N GLY A 343 14.50 -11.86 6.35
CA GLY A 343 14.41 -12.68 7.56
C GLY A 343 13.01 -12.75 8.17
N SER A 344 12.00 -12.10 7.56
CA SER A 344 10.59 -12.33 7.88
C SER A 344 10.16 -13.71 7.39
N VAL A 345 9.09 -14.23 7.99
CA VAL A 345 8.57 -15.57 7.71
C VAL A 345 7.13 -15.43 7.25
N LEU A 346 6.85 -15.93 6.05
CA LEU A 346 5.49 -16.15 5.58
C LEU A 346 4.96 -17.43 6.17
N VAL A 347 3.75 -17.35 6.68
CA VAL A 347 3.02 -18.44 7.30
C VAL A 347 1.81 -18.72 6.43
N GLY A 348 1.77 -19.89 5.79
CA GLY A 348 0.65 -20.33 4.95
C GLY A 348 -0.11 -21.49 5.59
N GLY A 349 -1.44 -21.47 5.51
CA GLY A 349 -2.27 -22.54 6.06
C GLY A 349 -3.75 -22.19 6.10
N ARG A 350 -4.45 -22.75 7.09
CA ARG A 350 -5.87 -22.48 7.37
C ARG A 350 -6.02 -21.88 8.77
N PHE A 351 -6.09 -20.57 8.84
CA PHE A 351 -6.21 -19.78 10.08
C PHE A 351 -6.83 -18.41 9.76
N SER A 352 -7.42 -17.74 10.75
CA SER A 352 -7.99 -16.39 10.59
C SER A 352 -7.13 -15.29 11.21
N THR A 353 -6.34 -15.62 12.24
CA THR A 353 -5.47 -14.68 12.93
C THR A 353 -4.09 -15.27 13.21
N LEU A 354 -3.06 -14.43 13.36
CA LEU A 354 -1.74 -14.73 13.93
C LEU A 354 -1.54 -13.86 15.17
N ASP A 355 -1.36 -14.46 16.35
CA ASP A 355 -1.28 -13.76 17.65
C ASP A 355 -2.43 -12.74 17.87
N GLY A 356 -3.63 -13.07 17.39
CA GLY A 356 -4.81 -12.21 17.49
C GLY A 356 -4.88 -11.09 16.44
N VAL A 357 -3.87 -10.93 15.58
CA VAL A 357 -3.90 -10.03 14.43
C VAL A 357 -4.59 -10.74 13.26
N GLU A 358 -5.58 -10.10 12.64
CA GLU A 358 -6.32 -10.68 11.51
C GLU A 358 -5.45 -10.78 10.24
N GLN A 359 -5.06 -12.01 9.92
CA GLN A 359 -4.30 -12.39 8.72
C GLN A 359 -4.81 -13.77 8.32
N ARG A 360 -5.71 -13.81 7.33
CA ARG A 360 -6.46 -15.02 7.00
C ARG A 360 -5.65 -15.89 6.04
N ASN A 361 -5.35 -17.11 6.46
CA ASN A 361 -4.76 -18.23 5.68
C ASN A 361 -3.34 -18.00 5.14
N LEU A 362 -2.90 -16.75 5.09
CA LEU A 362 -1.56 -16.32 4.78
C LEU A 362 -1.26 -15.13 5.66
N GLY A 363 -0.12 -15.13 6.33
CA GLY A 363 0.29 -14.09 7.26
C GLY A 363 1.80 -13.94 7.28
N ARG A 364 2.27 -12.84 7.87
CA ARG A 364 3.70 -12.52 7.92
C ARG A 364 4.14 -12.24 9.35
N VAL A 365 5.20 -12.92 9.78
CA VAL A 365 5.92 -12.64 11.02
C VAL A 365 7.24 -11.98 10.67
N ARG A 366 7.55 -10.83 11.26
CA ARG A 366 8.81 -10.12 11.01
C ARG A 366 10.00 -10.86 11.60
N ALA A 367 11.20 -10.47 11.18
CA ALA A 367 12.44 -11.09 11.64
C ALA A 367 12.60 -11.06 13.17
N ASP A 368 12.04 -10.03 13.83
CA ASP A 368 12.03 -9.84 15.28
C ASP A 368 11.00 -10.72 16.03
N GLY A 369 10.20 -11.51 15.30
CA GLY A 369 9.17 -12.37 15.85
C GLY A 369 7.81 -11.68 16.07
N THR A 370 7.68 -10.39 15.74
CA THR A 370 6.37 -9.71 15.82
C THR A 370 5.52 -10.01 14.60
N VAL A 371 4.22 -10.23 14.81
CA VAL A 371 3.27 -10.34 13.68
C VAL A 371 3.19 -9.00 12.96
N ASP A 372 3.30 -9.04 11.64
CA ASP A 372 3.23 -7.85 10.81
C ASP A 372 1.80 -7.33 10.71
N ALA A 373 1.32 -6.56 11.68
CA ALA A 373 -0.05 -6.03 11.67
C ALA A 373 -0.43 -5.18 10.44
N GLU A 374 0.54 -4.82 9.59
CA GLU A 374 0.32 -4.12 8.32
C GLU A 374 0.18 -5.02 7.12
N PHE A 375 0.56 -6.29 7.27
CA PHE A 375 0.16 -7.33 6.35
C PHE A 375 -1.38 -7.45 6.44
N ARG A 376 -2.07 -6.82 5.48
CA ARG A 376 -3.53 -6.81 5.38
C ARG A 376 -3.98 -7.33 4.02
N ILE A 377 -4.99 -8.18 4.06
CA ILE A 377 -5.78 -8.60 2.90
C ILE A 377 -6.97 -7.61 2.84
N GLN A 378 -6.93 -6.61 1.94
CA GLN A 378 -7.92 -5.49 1.94
C GLN A 378 -9.10 -5.71 0.97
N THR A 379 -10.32 -5.34 1.40
CA THR A 379 -11.40 -4.77 0.55
C THR A 379 -12.44 -3.87 1.32
N ASP A 380 -12.80 -2.73 0.69
CA ASP A 380 -14.16 -2.16 0.38
C ASP A 380 -15.02 -1.18 1.26
N THR A 381 -15.19 0.05 0.72
CA THR A 381 -16.40 0.95 0.62
C THR A 381 -16.64 2.20 1.53
N GLY A 382 -16.81 3.38 0.89
CA GLY A 382 -17.27 4.67 1.46
C GLY A 382 -16.92 5.90 0.59
N VAL A 383 -17.57 7.07 0.78
CA VAL A 383 -17.24 8.34 0.08
C VAL A 383 -16.53 9.31 1.01
N PHE A 384 -15.34 9.80 0.64
CA PHE A 384 -14.63 10.86 1.37
C PHE A 384 -15.09 12.24 0.90
N THR A 385 -15.40 13.13 1.84
CA THR A 385 -15.91 14.50 1.57
C THR A 385 -14.93 15.59 1.95
N THR A 386 -14.00 15.34 2.86
CA THR A 386 -13.02 16.33 3.33
C THR A 386 -11.75 15.65 3.85
N LEU A 387 -10.62 16.35 3.80
CA LEU A 387 -9.34 15.88 4.33
C LEU A 387 -8.55 17.01 4.99
N ALA A 388 -7.69 16.67 5.93
CA ALA A 388 -6.72 17.58 6.55
C ALA A 388 -5.41 16.87 6.84
N SER A 389 -4.28 17.47 6.46
CA SER A 389 -2.95 16.89 6.66
C SER A 389 -2.28 17.42 7.94
N PHE A 390 -1.55 16.54 8.62
CA PHE A 390 -0.65 16.82 9.75
C PHE A 390 0.73 16.19 9.45
N GLU A 391 1.75 16.51 10.25
CA GLU A 391 3.09 15.92 10.10
C GLU A 391 3.07 14.38 10.23
N ASP A 392 2.19 13.84 11.07
CA ASP A 392 2.13 12.42 11.39
C ASP A 392 1.08 11.62 10.60
N GLY A 393 0.32 12.28 9.71
CA GLY A 393 -0.73 11.61 8.94
C GLY A 393 -1.75 12.55 8.28
N VAL A 394 -2.87 11.96 7.84
CA VAL A 394 -4.01 12.66 7.25
C VAL A 394 -5.30 12.27 7.95
N TRP A 395 -6.11 13.26 8.31
CA TRP A 395 -7.49 13.05 8.69
C TRP A 395 -8.38 13.03 7.45
N LEU A 396 -9.24 12.04 7.37
CA LEU A 396 -10.26 11.89 6.35
C LEU A 396 -11.64 11.94 7.00
N GLY A 397 -12.49 12.80 6.47
CA GLY A 397 -13.89 12.90 6.82
C GLY A 397 -14.78 12.56 5.62
N GLY A 398 -15.91 11.91 5.84
CA GLY A 398 -16.73 11.42 4.73
C GLY A 398 -17.99 10.67 5.13
N ASP A 399 -18.81 10.34 4.15
CA ASP A 399 -19.90 9.39 4.33
C ASP A 399 -19.39 7.97 4.09
N PHE A 400 -18.60 7.51 5.05
CA PHE A 400 -18.11 6.14 5.12
C PHE A 400 -18.41 5.59 6.51
N THR A 401 -18.82 4.33 6.55
CA THR A 401 -19.07 3.59 7.80
C THR A 401 -18.03 2.50 8.02
N GLN A 402 -17.20 2.25 7.01
CA GLN A 402 -16.11 1.28 7.05
C GLN A 402 -14.88 1.85 6.36
N LEU A 403 -13.71 1.41 6.80
CA LEU A 403 -12.43 1.64 6.14
C LEU A 403 -11.62 0.34 6.22
N ASN A 404 -11.26 -0.22 5.07
CA ASN A 404 -10.56 -1.51 4.99
C ASN A 404 -11.31 -2.63 5.75
N GLY A 405 -12.64 -2.73 5.57
CA GLY A 405 -13.51 -3.71 6.25
C GLY A 405 -13.75 -3.46 7.75
N VAL A 406 -13.10 -2.47 8.36
CA VAL A 406 -13.26 -2.13 9.78
C VAL A 406 -14.33 -1.06 9.93
N ALA A 407 -15.32 -1.29 10.79
CA ALA A 407 -16.30 -0.27 11.16
C ALA A 407 -15.58 0.95 11.76
N VAL A 408 -15.77 2.11 11.16
CA VAL A 408 -15.20 3.37 11.61
C VAL A 408 -16.26 4.45 11.68
N GLY A 409 -15.99 5.47 12.48
CA GLY A 409 -16.70 6.73 12.39
C GLY A 409 -16.48 7.41 11.04
N ARG A 410 -17.35 8.34 10.68
CA ARG A 410 -17.23 9.22 9.50
C ARG A 410 -16.04 10.20 9.52
N LEU A 411 -15.10 9.99 10.45
CA LEU A 411 -13.85 10.72 10.62
C LEU A 411 -12.77 9.74 11.09
N VAL A 412 -11.66 9.65 10.36
CA VAL A 412 -10.56 8.73 10.63
C VAL A 412 -9.22 9.42 10.40
N LYS A 413 -8.25 9.14 11.26
CA LYS A 413 -6.86 9.50 11.02
C LYS A 413 -6.14 8.31 10.38
N LEU A 414 -5.51 8.56 9.24
CA LEU A 414 -4.52 7.69 8.66
C LEU A 414 -3.14 8.23 8.95
N ASP A 415 -2.18 7.36 9.20
CA ASP A 415 -0.78 7.76 9.18
C ASP A 415 -0.31 7.96 7.73
N HIS A 416 0.93 8.39 7.58
CA HIS A 416 1.62 8.59 6.30
C HIS A 416 1.68 7.32 5.40
N ARG A 417 1.34 6.14 5.93
CA ARG A 417 1.29 4.85 5.21
C ARG A 417 -0.13 4.45 4.81
N GLY A 418 -1.13 5.31 5.06
CA GLY A 418 -2.53 4.99 4.83
C GLY A 418 -3.13 4.05 5.88
N ARG A 419 -2.43 3.83 7.00
CA ARG A 419 -2.88 2.96 8.08
C ARG A 419 -3.71 3.76 9.07
N ARG A 420 -4.80 3.18 9.57
CA ARG A 420 -5.57 3.81 10.64
C ARG A 420 -4.68 4.00 11.88
N ALA A 421 -4.53 5.24 12.33
CA ALA A 421 -3.82 5.53 13.57
C ALA A 421 -4.59 4.91 14.75
N PRO A 422 -3.90 4.39 15.79
CA PRO A 422 -4.54 3.75 16.94
C PRO A 422 -5.38 4.71 17.82
N ALA A 423 -5.26 6.02 17.63
CA ALA A 423 -6.07 7.01 18.32
C ALA A 423 -7.56 6.86 17.95
N SER A 424 -8.43 6.92 18.97
CA SER A 424 -9.88 6.77 18.92
C SER A 424 -10.51 7.46 17.72
N SER A 425 -10.95 6.70 16.71
CA SER A 425 -11.80 7.26 15.65
C SER A 425 -13.07 7.80 16.29
N HIS A 426 -13.20 9.13 16.31
CA HIS A 426 -14.37 9.80 16.81
C HIS A 426 -15.56 9.48 15.90
N ALA A 427 -16.47 8.64 16.40
CA ALA A 427 -17.62 8.18 15.64
C ALA A 427 -18.64 9.30 15.43
N LEU A 428 -18.44 10.08 14.37
CA LEU A 428 -19.41 11.07 13.93
C LEU A 428 -20.63 10.37 13.33
N ASN A 429 -21.82 10.76 13.80
CA ASN A 429 -23.09 10.16 13.37
C ASN A 429 -23.58 10.65 12.00
N ARG A 430 -23.02 11.75 11.48
CA ARG A 430 -23.24 12.28 10.13
C ARG A 430 -21.95 12.90 9.57
N VAL A 431 -22.02 13.40 8.34
CA VAL A 431 -20.86 13.72 7.50
C VAL A 431 -20.13 14.98 8.00
N PRO A 432 -18.82 14.93 8.28
CA PRO A 432 -18.00 16.13 8.35
C PRO A 432 -17.82 16.74 6.95
N LEU A 433 -17.83 18.06 6.85
CA LEU A 433 -17.74 18.80 5.59
C LEU A 433 -16.51 19.71 5.53
N ALA A 434 -15.94 20.07 6.67
CA ALA A 434 -14.74 20.89 6.76
C ALA A 434 -13.81 20.39 7.88
N LEU A 435 -12.51 20.34 7.59
CA LEU A 435 -11.44 20.01 8.54
C LEU A 435 -10.41 21.14 8.51
N LEU A 436 -10.09 21.71 9.66
CA LEU A 436 -9.12 22.78 9.80
C LEU A 436 -8.06 22.41 10.84
N PRO A 437 -6.81 22.08 10.43
CA PRO A 437 -5.69 21.96 11.34
C PRO A 437 -5.45 23.25 12.11
N LEU A 438 -5.17 23.12 13.41
CA LEU A 438 -4.82 24.21 14.32
C LEU A 438 -3.48 23.91 15.00
N ASP A 439 -2.89 24.95 15.60
CA ASP A 439 -1.67 24.81 16.39
C ASP A 439 -1.88 23.89 17.60
N ASN A 440 -0.76 23.36 18.11
CA ASN A 440 -0.70 22.40 19.21
C ASN A 440 -1.42 21.09 18.91
N ASP A 441 -1.32 20.62 17.66
CA ASP A 441 -1.79 19.31 17.28
C ASP A 441 -3.31 19.13 17.49
N ARG A 442 -4.08 20.15 17.08
CA ARG A 442 -5.54 20.18 17.20
C ARG A 442 -6.21 20.25 15.84
N LEU A 443 -7.42 19.71 15.77
CA LEU A 443 -8.24 19.69 14.57
C LEU A 443 -9.62 20.25 14.87
N LEU A 444 -10.03 21.29 14.15
CA LEU A 444 -11.40 21.79 14.17
C LEU A 444 -12.19 21.13 13.04
N VAL A 445 -13.32 20.55 13.37
CA VAL A 445 -14.17 19.77 12.46
C VAL A 445 -15.54 20.45 12.38
N GLY A 446 -15.98 20.78 11.16
CA GLY A 446 -17.30 21.32 10.87
C GLY A 446 -18.10 20.37 9.98
N GLY A 447 -19.41 20.25 10.17
CA GLY A 447 -20.24 19.38 9.33
C GLY A 447 -21.69 19.27 9.74
N ASP A 448 -22.36 18.22 9.27
CA ASP A 448 -23.77 17.90 9.60
C ASP A 448 -23.90 16.97 10.83
N PHE A 449 -22.78 16.57 11.44
CA PHE A 449 -22.83 15.72 12.64
C PHE A 449 -23.53 16.45 13.80
N THR A 450 -24.32 15.67 14.54
CA THR A 450 -25.00 16.11 15.77
C THR A 450 -24.46 15.38 17.00
N GLN A 451 -23.66 14.32 16.79
CA GLN A 451 -23.09 13.50 17.84
C GLN A 451 -21.68 13.01 17.49
N VAL A 452 -20.88 12.81 18.55
CA VAL A 452 -19.60 12.12 18.52
C VAL A 452 -19.59 11.03 19.60
N GLY A 453 -19.64 9.76 19.17
CA GLY A 453 -19.96 8.67 20.09
C GLY A 453 -21.31 8.92 20.78
N ALA A 454 -21.34 8.89 22.11
CA ALA A 454 -22.55 9.16 22.90
C ALA A 454 -22.77 10.66 23.24
N GLN A 455 -21.85 11.54 22.83
CA GLN A 455 -21.89 12.96 23.20
C GLN A 455 -22.57 13.80 22.12
N VAL A 456 -23.29 14.85 22.54
CA VAL A 456 -23.82 15.86 21.62
C VAL A 456 -22.66 16.68 21.06
N ALA A 457 -22.60 16.76 19.73
CA ALA A 457 -21.64 17.58 19.00
C ALA A 457 -22.43 18.46 18.02
N SER A 458 -22.59 19.74 18.34
CA SER A 458 -23.43 20.66 17.58
C SER A 458 -22.67 21.22 16.37
N HIS A 459 -22.46 20.40 15.34
CA HIS A 459 -21.96 20.78 14.01
C HIS A 459 -20.56 21.41 13.92
N LEU A 460 -19.91 21.70 15.06
CA LEU A 460 -18.57 22.25 15.19
C LEU A 460 -17.87 21.65 16.42
N LEU A 461 -16.72 21.01 16.19
CA LEU A 461 -16.04 20.16 17.17
C LEU A 461 -14.53 20.37 17.13
N LEU A 462 -13.91 20.53 18.30
CA LEU A 462 -12.45 20.50 18.45
C LEU A 462 -11.99 19.11 18.91
N ILE A 463 -10.98 18.58 18.23
CA ILE A 463 -10.34 17.28 18.50
C ILE A 463 -8.84 17.50 18.73
N GLU A 464 -8.24 16.77 19.68
CA GLU A 464 -6.77 16.70 19.82
C GLU A 464 -6.22 15.53 18.98
N ASN A 465 -5.16 15.77 18.22
CA ASN A 465 -4.60 14.82 17.26
C ASN A 465 -3.70 13.75 17.90
N SER A 466 -3.02 14.08 19.02
CA SER A 466 -2.07 13.20 19.73
C SER A 466 -2.64 12.48 20.96
N SER A 467 -3.77 12.94 21.52
CA SER A 467 -4.35 12.33 22.72
C SER A 467 -5.71 11.68 22.39
N GLY A 468 -5.74 10.35 22.31
CA GLY A 468 -6.98 9.58 22.22
C GLY A 468 -7.83 9.59 23.51
N GLY A 469 -7.67 10.61 24.36
CA GLY A 469 -8.12 10.61 25.76
C GLY A 469 -8.92 11.83 26.23
N ARG A 470 -8.91 12.97 25.51
CA ARG A 470 -9.77 14.12 25.85
C ARG A 470 -11.02 14.11 25.00
N LEU A 471 -12.17 14.29 25.67
CA LEU A 471 -13.46 14.35 25.00
C LEU A 471 -13.48 15.55 24.04
N PRO A 472 -14.01 15.39 22.82
CA PRO A 472 -14.12 16.49 21.88
C PRO A 472 -14.93 17.66 22.47
N LEU A 473 -14.44 18.89 22.28
CA LEU A 473 -15.13 20.10 22.75
C LEU A 473 -16.07 20.63 21.66
N SER A 474 -17.37 20.68 21.94
CA SER A 474 -18.32 21.32 21.04
C SER A 474 -18.34 22.83 21.26
N ILE A 475 -18.28 23.60 20.15
CA ILE A 475 -18.32 25.07 20.17
C ILE A 475 -19.75 25.60 19.92
N GLY A 476 -20.67 24.76 19.44
CA GLY A 476 -22.11 25.04 19.48
C GLY A 476 -22.69 25.78 18.28
N ALA A 477 -22.51 25.29 17.04
CA ALA A 477 -23.27 25.79 15.89
C ALA A 477 -24.65 25.11 15.84
N ASP A 478 -25.72 25.87 15.59
CA ASP A 478 -27.09 25.33 15.60
C ASP A 478 -27.51 24.63 14.30
N ASN A 479 -26.66 24.64 13.27
CA ASN A 479 -26.88 23.97 11.99
C ASN A 479 -25.54 23.70 11.29
N THR A 480 -25.60 23.06 10.12
CA THR A 480 -24.46 22.59 9.34
C THR A 480 -23.40 23.67 9.10
N VAL A 481 -22.15 23.33 9.44
CA VAL A 481 -20.95 24.09 9.08
C VAL A 481 -20.39 23.52 7.78
N HIS A 482 -20.23 24.37 6.76
CA HIS A 482 -19.73 23.99 5.45
C HIS A 482 -18.27 24.40 5.21
N ALA A 483 -17.80 25.46 5.85
CA ALA A 483 -16.46 26.02 5.62
C ALA A 483 -15.80 26.48 6.92
N LEU A 484 -14.49 26.30 6.96
CA LEU A 484 -13.61 26.80 8.02
C LEU A 484 -12.38 27.44 7.36
N ALA A 485 -11.95 28.59 7.84
CA ALA A 485 -10.74 29.25 7.35
C ALA A 485 -9.99 29.95 8.48
N ARG A 486 -8.67 29.77 8.54
CA ARG A 486 -7.80 30.43 9.53
C ARG A 486 -7.27 31.76 8.97
N GLN A 487 -7.26 32.80 9.80
CA GLN A 487 -6.62 34.07 9.54
C GLN A 487 -5.19 34.10 10.09
N ALA A 488 -4.34 35.00 9.57
CA ALA A 488 -2.94 35.11 9.97
C ALA A 488 -2.75 35.44 11.47
N ASP A 489 -3.72 36.11 12.08
CA ASP A 489 -3.74 36.44 13.52
C ASP A 489 -4.24 35.28 14.41
N GLY A 490 -4.47 34.09 13.83
CA GLY A 490 -4.96 32.92 14.53
C GLY A 490 -6.48 32.86 14.71
N LYS A 491 -7.23 33.89 14.30
CA LYS A 491 -8.71 33.83 14.29
C LYS A 491 -9.22 32.84 13.25
N ILE A 492 -10.44 32.35 13.47
CA ILE A 492 -11.05 31.31 12.61
C ILE A 492 -12.41 31.79 12.11
N LEU A 493 -12.60 31.82 10.80
CA LEU A 493 -13.88 32.06 10.15
C LEU A 493 -14.65 30.75 10.01
N ILE A 494 -15.95 30.80 10.28
CA ILE A 494 -16.88 29.68 10.18
C ILE A 494 -17.98 30.06 9.20
N GLY A 495 -18.18 29.26 8.15
CA GLY A 495 -19.23 29.41 7.15
C GLY A 495 -20.20 28.24 7.16
N GLY A 496 -21.50 28.48 7.02
CA GLY A 496 -22.48 27.41 7.01
C GLY A 496 -23.93 27.87 6.82
N ALA A 497 -24.86 27.03 7.25
CA ALA A 497 -26.31 27.26 7.26
C ALA A 497 -26.86 27.61 8.65
N PHE A 498 -25.97 27.87 9.62
CA PHE A 498 -26.30 28.17 11.02
C PHE A 498 -26.87 29.58 11.19
N ALA A 499 -27.69 29.76 12.23
CA ALA A 499 -28.23 31.04 12.67
C ALA A 499 -27.55 31.54 13.96
N SER A 500 -26.87 30.67 14.70
CA SER A 500 -26.14 31.02 15.91
C SER A 500 -24.89 30.17 16.14
N ILE A 501 -23.92 30.76 16.86
CA ILE A 501 -22.72 30.08 17.38
C ILE A 501 -22.69 30.33 18.90
N GLY A 502 -22.62 29.26 19.69
CA GLY A 502 -22.64 29.35 21.15
C GLY A 502 -23.88 30.04 21.71
N GLY A 503 -25.02 29.93 21.01
CA GLY A 503 -26.28 30.62 21.35
C GLY A 503 -26.33 32.12 20.99
N VAL A 504 -25.24 32.69 20.47
CA VAL A 504 -25.22 34.08 19.99
C VAL A 504 -25.58 34.12 18.51
N ALA A 505 -26.53 34.99 18.16
CA ALA A 505 -27.00 35.13 16.78
C ALA A 505 -25.85 35.56 15.84
N ARG A 506 -25.48 34.67 14.93
CA ARG A 506 -24.49 34.85 13.86
C ARG A 506 -24.96 34.00 12.70
N ARG A 507 -25.46 34.62 11.64
CA ARG A 507 -26.07 33.89 10.54
C ARG A 507 -25.05 33.62 9.44
N ALA A 508 -24.91 32.36 9.07
CA ALA A 508 -24.13 31.83 7.96
C ALA A 508 -22.61 32.11 7.98
N ILE A 509 -22.15 33.16 8.66
CA ILE A 509 -20.75 33.52 8.85
C ILE A 509 -20.54 33.95 10.31
N ALA A 510 -19.46 33.47 10.91
CA ALA A 510 -19.00 33.88 12.23
C ALA A 510 -17.47 33.88 12.28
N ARG A 511 -16.90 34.53 13.28
CA ARG A 511 -15.47 34.45 13.57
C ARG A 511 -15.24 34.06 15.02
N LEU A 512 -14.30 33.15 15.24
CA LEU A 512 -13.74 32.84 16.54
C LEU A 512 -12.38 33.53 16.70
N ASN A 513 -12.06 33.90 17.93
CA ASN A 513 -10.71 34.27 18.34
C ASN A 513 -9.78 33.05 18.36
N ALA A 514 -8.47 33.28 18.52
CA ALA A 514 -7.47 32.21 18.57
C ALA A 514 -7.67 31.23 19.76
N ASP A 515 -8.35 31.68 20.82
CA ASP A 515 -8.76 30.87 21.97
C ASP A 515 -10.09 30.13 21.75
N LEU A 516 -10.65 30.19 20.54
CA LEU A 516 -11.94 29.62 20.11
C LEU A 516 -13.19 30.29 20.73
N SER A 517 -13.04 31.41 21.45
CA SER A 517 -14.19 32.23 21.86
C SER A 517 -14.79 32.97 20.65
N LEU A 518 -16.09 33.30 20.68
CA LEU A 518 -16.72 34.05 19.60
C LEU A 518 -16.19 35.50 19.55
N ASP A 519 -15.72 35.94 18.38
CA ASP A 519 -15.41 37.35 18.12
C ASP A 519 -16.73 38.12 17.92
N THR A 520 -17.14 38.81 18.97
CA THR A 520 -18.38 39.58 18.95
C THR A 520 -18.30 40.83 18.08
N GLY A 521 -17.10 41.33 17.78
CA GLY A 521 -16.87 42.48 16.90
C GLY A 521 -17.06 42.17 15.42
N PHE A 522 -16.95 40.90 15.02
CA PHE A 522 -17.23 40.46 13.66
C PHE A 522 -18.70 40.05 13.50
N ASN A 523 -19.52 40.94 12.95
CA ASN A 523 -20.96 40.74 12.79
C ASN A 523 -21.45 41.16 11.39
N LEU A 524 -21.18 40.31 10.41
CA LEU A 524 -21.74 40.46 9.06
C LEU A 524 -23.21 40.06 9.04
N LEU A 525 -24.05 40.96 8.53
CA LEU A 525 -25.47 40.69 8.36
C LEU A 525 -25.68 39.96 7.04
N MET A 526 -26.17 38.73 7.10
CA MET A 526 -26.52 37.92 5.93
C MET A 526 -28.05 37.83 5.80
N ASP A 527 -28.55 37.67 4.57
CA ASP A 527 -29.98 37.42 4.36
C ASP A 527 -30.46 36.14 5.06
N SER A 528 -31.78 36.00 5.25
CA SER A 528 -32.37 34.91 6.03
C SER A 528 -32.20 33.52 5.45
N THR A 529 -31.84 33.42 4.18
CA THR A 529 -31.65 32.16 3.46
C THR A 529 -30.19 31.86 3.16
N ALA A 530 -29.28 32.71 3.64
CA ALA A 530 -27.88 32.65 3.31
C ALA A 530 -27.24 31.35 3.79
N VAL A 531 -26.46 30.74 2.90
CA VAL A 531 -25.58 29.61 3.22
C VAL A 531 -24.21 29.92 2.67
N VAL A 532 -23.22 30.10 3.53
CA VAL A 532 -21.82 30.24 3.13
C VAL A 532 -21.22 28.84 2.99
N ARG A 533 -20.65 28.54 1.82
CA ARG A 533 -20.10 27.22 1.49
C ARG A 533 -18.59 27.22 1.27
N ALA A 534 -18.03 28.38 0.94
CA ALA A 534 -16.60 28.56 0.74
C ALA A 534 -16.16 29.88 1.36
N ILE A 535 -14.98 29.87 1.99
CA ILE A 535 -14.32 31.05 2.54
C ILE A 535 -12.87 30.99 2.10
N ALA A 536 -12.36 32.08 1.55
CA ALA A 536 -10.94 32.24 1.26
C ALA A 536 -10.43 33.54 1.89
N VAL A 537 -9.23 33.50 2.46
CA VAL A 537 -8.60 34.64 3.14
C VAL A 537 -7.37 35.07 2.33
N SER A 538 -7.31 36.34 1.97
CA SER A 538 -6.17 36.96 1.30
C SER A 538 -5.02 37.22 2.28
N PRO A 539 -3.75 37.28 1.82
CA PRO A 539 -2.61 37.60 2.67
C PRO A 539 -2.72 38.96 3.39
N ASP A 540 -3.44 39.92 2.80
CA ASP A 540 -3.74 41.23 3.38
C ASP A 540 -4.89 41.22 4.43
N GLY A 541 -5.43 40.05 4.75
CA GLY A 541 -6.54 39.87 5.67
C GLY A 541 -7.92 40.08 5.05
N GLY A 542 -8.03 40.35 3.74
CA GLY A 542 -9.30 40.33 3.02
C GLY A 542 -9.96 38.95 3.06
N ILE A 543 -11.29 38.91 3.03
CA ILE A 543 -12.08 37.68 3.13
C ILE A 543 -13.03 37.62 1.94
N VAL A 544 -13.00 36.53 1.18
CA VAL A 544 -13.95 36.26 0.10
C VAL A 544 -14.90 35.15 0.54
N LEU A 545 -16.20 35.42 0.41
CA LEU A 545 -17.29 34.54 0.80
C LEU A 545 -18.01 34.03 -0.44
N GLY A 546 -18.13 32.71 -0.55
CA GLY A 546 -18.86 32.03 -1.63
C GLY A 546 -19.97 31.16 -1.06
N GLY A 547 -21.12 31.11 -1.73
CA GLY A 547 -22.22 30.29 -1.26
C GLY A 547 -23.52 30.50 -2.04
N SER A 548 -24.63 30.42 -1.32
CA SER A 548 -25.98 30.73 -1.79
C SER A 548 -26.54 31.85 -0.92
N PHE A 549 -26.53 33.08 -1.42
CA PHE A 549 -27.06 34.26 -0.73
C PHE A 549 -27.33 35.36 -1.76
N GLY A 550 -28.27 36.26 -1.45
CA GLY A 550 -28.65 37.38 -2.30
C GLY A 550 -28.13 38.73 -1.80
N ALA A 551 -27.79 38.85 -0.51
CA ALA A 551 -27.35 40.12 0.05
C ALA A 551 -26.40 39.97 1.25
N LEU A 552 -25.54 40.97 1.41
CA LEU A 552 -24.77 41.24 2.63
C LEU A 552 -25.24 42.60 3.19
N GLY A 553 -25.96 42.59 4.29
CA GLY A 553 -26.64 43.77 4.83
C GLY A 553 -27.66 44.32 3.84
N ILE A 554 -27.50 45.59 3.45
CA ILE A 554 -28.35 46.25 2.44
C ILE A 554 -27.76 46.14 1.01
N GLU A 555 -26.54 45.63 0.88
CA GLU A 555 -25.82 45.52 -0.38
C GLU A 555 -26.21 44.23 -1.11
N SER A 556 -26.80 44.35 -2.30
CA SER A 556 -27.12 43.19 -3.15
C SER A 556 -25.82 42.52 -3.63
N ARG A 557 -25.59 41.28 -3.20
CA ARG A 557 -24.40 40.49 -3.54
C ARG A 557 -24.84 39.06 -3.75
N GLN A 558 -24.83 38.62 -5.00
CA GLN A 558 -25.31 37.29 -5.34
C GLN A 558 -24.17 36.28 -5.25
N ASN A 559 -24.28 35.35 -4.30
CA ASN A 559 -23.47 34.13 -4.18
C ASN A 559 -21.95 34.30 -3.98
N LEU A 560 -21.41 35.51 -4.14
CA LEU A 560 -20.00 35.84 -4.00
C LEU A 560 -19.82 37.29 -3.49
N ALA A 561 -19.02 37.47 -2.45
CA ALA A 561 -18.71 38.78 -1.88
C ALA A 561 -17.30 38.84 -1.31
N LYS A 562 -16.74 40.05 -1.22
CA LYS A 562 -15.45 40.32 -0.55
C LYS A 562 -15.65 41.34 0.58
N VAL A 563 -15.03 41.08 1.72
CA VAL A 563 -15.06 41.92 2.91
C VAL A 563 -13.63 42.10 3.44
N ARG A 564 -13.37 43.15 4.22
CA ARG A 564 -12.09 43.33 4.90
C ARG A 564 -12.00 42.47 6.16
N ALA A 565 -10.82 42.46 6.78
CA ALA A 565 -10.59 41.78 8.05
C ALA A 565 -11.53 42.25 9.17
N ASP A 566 -12.05 43.48 9.14
CA ASP A 566 -13.03 43.98 10.11
C ASP A 566 -14.49 43.61 9.79
N GLY A 567 -14.74 42.95 8.65
CA GLY A 567 -16.08 42.62 8.16
C GLY A 567 -16.73 43.72 7.33
N SER A 568 -16.05 44.84 7.07
CA SER A 568 -16.58 45.88 6.17
C SER A 568 -16.64 45.37 4.73
N ILE A 569 -17.78 45.60 4.06
CA ILE A 569 -18.03 45.14 2.68
C ILE A 569 -17.15 45.93 1.71
N GLN A 570 -16.49 45.23 0.78
CA GLN A 570 -15.79 45.87 -0.33
C GLN A 570 -16.78 46.10 -1.47
N ALA A 571 -17.42 47.28 -1.46
CA ALA A 571 -18.57 47.55 -2.31
C ALA A 571 -18.31 47.41 -3.82
N LEU A 572 -17.08 47.68 -4.28
CA LEU A 572 -16.70 47.61 -5.70
C LEU A 572 -16.51 46.17 -6.21
N PHE A 573 -16.43 45.18 -5.33
CA PHE A 573 -16.30 43.77 -5.71
C PHE A 573 -17.69 43.19 -6.05
N THR A 574 -18.08 43.24 -7.33
CA THR A 574 -19.45 42.86 -7.80
C THR A 574 -19.47 41.83 -8.94
N PRO A 575 -18.87 40.63 -8.76
CA PRO A 575 -18.87 39.61 -9.82
C PRO A 575 -20.22 38.92 -10.03
N ASN A 576 -21.11 38.87 -9.02
CA ASN A 576 -22.50 38.40 -9.12
C ASN A 576 -22.74 37.12 -9.97
N PRO A 577 -22.13 35.97 -9.62
CA PRO A 577 -22.44 34.71 -10.27
C PRO A 577 -23.92 34.34 -10.12
N ASN A 578 -24.54 33.86 -11.21
CA ASN A 578 -25.97 33.52 -11.25
C ASN A 578 -26.33 32.18 -10.58
N GLY A 579 -25.36 31.53 -9.96
CA GLY A 579 -25.51 30.25 -9.29
C GLY A 579 -24.57 30.14 -8.09
N ARG A 580 -24.78 29.08 -7.32
CA ARG A 580 -24.07 28.82 -6.07
C ARG A 580 -22.57 28.71 -6.31
N VAL A 581 -21.79 29.28 -5.40
CA VAL A 581 -20.33 29.09 -5.33
C VAL A 581 -20.02 28.03 -4.28
N ASP A 582 -19.25 27.01 -4.65
CA ASP A 582 -18.90 25.86 -3.82
C ASP A 582 -17.41 25.80 -3.47
N SER A 583 -16.55 26.43 -4.27
CA SER A 583 -15.11 26.44 -4.07
C SER A 583 -14.54 27.84 -4.33
N LEU A 584 -13.62 28.25 -3.47
CA LEU A 584 -12.86 29.49 -3.61
C LEU A 584 -11.38 29.23 -3.35
N LEU A 585 -10.54 29.88 -4.13
CA LEU A 585 -9.10 29.89 -3.93
C LEU A 585 -8.57 31.27 -4.28
N ILE A 586 -7.73 31.84 -3.41
CA ILE A 586 -7.06 33.12 -3.65
C ILE A 586 -5.61 32.82 -3.94
N ALA A 587 -5.13 33.25 -5.11
CA ALA A 587 -3.73 33.13 -5.50
C ALA A 587 -2.86 34.18 -4.78
N PRO A 588 -1.53 33.98 -4.70
CA PRO A 588 -0.62 34.93 -4.04
C PRO A 588 -0.67 36.35 -4.60
N ASN A 589 -1.01 36.50 -5.89
CA ASN A 589 -1.18 37.80 -6.56
C ASN A 589 -2.55 38.47 -6.27
N GLY A 590 -3.41 37.83 -5.48
CA GLY A 590 -4.75 38.34 -5.13
C GLY A 590 -5.86 37.95 -6.10
N GLU A 591 -5.56 37.25 -7.19
CA GLU A 591 -6.60 36.70 -8.09
C GLU A 591 -7.47 35.67 -7.35
N VAL A 592 -8.76 35.64 -7.68
CA VAL A 592 -9.75 34.77 -7.04
C VAL A 592 -10.28 33.75 -8.05
N TYR A 593 -10.00 32.47 -7.82
CA TYR A 593 -10.59 31.37 -8.55
C TYR A 593 -11.90 30.94 -7.89
N VAL A 594 -12.93 30.80 -8.71
CA VAL A 594 -14.31 30.54 -8.28
C VAL A 594 -14.81 29.30 -8.97
N GLY A 595 -15.28 28.32 -8.20
CA GLY A 595 -15.93 27.10 -8.68
C GLY A 595 -17.34 26.94 -8.10
N GLY A 596 -18.29 26.44 -8.89
CA GLY A 596 -19.65 26.23 -8.41
C GLY A 596 -20.63 25.70 -9.46
N THR A 597 -21.89 26.14 -9.38
CA THR A 597 -22.99 25.73 -10.27
C THR A 597 -23.40 26.82 -11.28
N PHE A 598 -22.78 28.00 -11.24
CA PHE A 598 -23.11 29.15 -12.08
C PHE A 598 -22.83 28.91 -13.57
N THR A 599 -23.68 29.46 -14.46
CA THR A 599 -23.48 29.53 -15.92
C THR A 599 -22.99 30.92 -16.37
N SER A 600 -23.07 31.94 -15.51
CA SER A 600 -22.55 33.28 -15.78
C SER A 600 -22.01 33.95 -14.53
N ILE A 601 -21.04 34.84 -14.73
CA ILE A 601 -20.39 35.68 -13.71
C ILE A 601 -19.82 36.92 -14.41
N GLY A 602 -19.87 38.08 -13.76
CA GLY A 602 -19.45 39.36 -14.34
C GLY A 602 -20.25 39.75 -15.60
N GLY A 603 -21.50 39.26 -15.71
CA GLY A 603 -22.33 39.43 -16.91
C GLY A 603 -21.91 38.58 -18.12
N GLN A 604 -20.88 37.74 -18.00
CA GLN A 604 -20.36 36.91 -19.09
C GLN A 604 -20.65 35.42 -18.83
N ALA A 605 -20.79 34.65 -19.90
CA ALA A 605 -20.96 33.20 -19.80
C ALA A 605 -19.66 32.54 -19.29
N ARG A 606 -19.78 31.70 -18.26
CA ARG A 606 -18.68 30.89 -17.70
C ARG A 606 -19.21 29.55 -17.23
N SER A 607 -18.56 28.47 -17.67
CA SER A 607 -18.99 27.11 -17.38
C SER A 607 -18.46 26.65 -16.03
N ARG A 608 -19.14 27.04 -14.93
CA ARG A 608 -18.92 26.53 -13.56
C ARG A 608 -17.60 26.94 -12.89
N VAL A 609 -16.68 27.56 -13.63
CA VAL A 609 -15.40 28.04 -13.13
C VAL A 609 -15.05 29.40 -13.74
N ALA A 610 -14.42 30.28 -12.96
CA ALA A 610 -13.91 31.57 -13.41
C ALA A 610 -12.69 32.01 -12.56
N ARG A 611 -11.90 32.94 -13.10
CA ARG A 611 -10.91 33.71 -12.34
C ARG A 611 -11.32 35.18 -12.35
N LEU A 612 -11.28 35.79 -11.18
CA LEU A 612 -11.48 37.22 -10.99
C LEU A 612 -10.15 37.86 -10.61
N GLU A 613 -9.96 39.12 -10.99
CA GLU A 613 -8.90 39.95 -10.45
C GLU A 613 -9.20 40.31 -8.99
N ALA A 614 -8.22 40.87 -8.27
CA ALA A 614 -8.35 41.21 -6.86
C ALA A 614 -9.50 42.20 -6.56
N ASP A 615 -9.89 43.01 -7.55
CA ASP A 615 -11.00 43.97 -7.50
C ASP A 615 -12.37 43.37 -7.85
N GLY A 616 -12.41 42.10 -8.29
CA GLY A 616 -13.64 41.39 -8.66
C GLY A 616 -14.02 41.52 -10.13
N SER A 617 -13.22 42.21 -10.95
CA SER A 617 -13.38 42.19 -12.41
C SER A 617 -13.06 40.79 -12.97
N LEU A 618 -13.76 40.43 -14.05
CA LEU A 618 -13.64 39.09 -14.63
C LEU A 618 -12.43 39.00 -15.57
N GLY A 619 -11.51 38.09 -15.27
CA GLY A 619 -10.34 37.81 -16.10
C GLY A 619 -10.63 36.92 -17.32
N SER A 620 -9.61 36.67 -18.14
CA SER A 620 -9.75 35.87 -19.38
C SER A 620 -9.80 34.35 -19.16
N PHE A 621 -9.51 33.84 -17.95
CA PHE A 621 -9.45 32.41 -17.62
C PHE A 621 -10.78 31.66 -17.84
N ALA A 622 -10.92 30.96 -18.97
CA ALA A 622 -12.17 30.35 -19.44
C ALA A 622 -12.03 28.86 -19.86
N PRO A 623 -11.66 27.94 -18.95
CA PRO A 623 -11.46 26.55 -19.35
C PRO A 623 -12.74 25.82 -19.71
N THR A 624 -12.62 24.85 -20.62
CA THR A 624 -13.72 23.95 -20.99
C THR A 624 -13.74 22.73 -20.07
N VAL A 625 -14.80 22.61 -19.26
CA VAL A 625 -15.09 21.44 -18.42
C VAL A 625 -15.69 20.28 -19.23
N ASN A 626 -15.83 19.10 -18.62
CA ASN A 626 -16.35 17.91 -19.32
C ASN A 626 -17.83 18.05 -19.66
N ALA A 627 -18.26 17.39 -20.73
CA ALA A 627 -19.67 17.25 -21.04
C ALA A 627 -20.38 16.51 -19.89
N GLY A 628 -21.40 17.12 -19.29
CA GLY A 628 -22.12 16.58 -18.13
C GLY A 628 -21.62 17.06 -16.77
N THR A 629 -20.56 17.87 -16.69
CA THR A 629 -20.21 18.57 -15.45
C THR A 629 -21.30 19.58 -15.10
N THR A 630 -21.91 19.43 -13.93
CA THR A 630 -22.91 20.36 -13.40
C THR A 630 -22.39 21.19 -12.23
N ARG A 631 -21.26 20.79 -11.63
CA ARG A 631 -20.64 21.46 -10.48
C ARG A 631 -19.11 21.30 -10.49
N VAL A 632 -18.40 22.40 -10.24
CA VAL A 632 -17.00 22.40 -9.83
C VAL A 632 -16.97 22.52 -8.31
N SER A 633 -16.62 21.45 -7.60
CA SER A 633 -16.60 21.41 -6.13
C SER A 633 -15.23 21.69 -5.52
N ALA A 634 -14.15 21.62 -6.32
CA ALA A 634 -12.80 21.83 -5.83
C ALA A 634 -11.93 22.58 -6.85
N VAL A 635 -11.12 23.50 -6.36
CA VAL A 635 -10.10 24.23 -7.13
C VAL A 635 -8.81 24.25 -6.31
N ALA A 636 -7.69 23.90 -6.94
CA ALA A 636 -6.35 24.00 -6.34
C ALA A 636 -5.37 24.67 -7.30
N LEU A 637 -4.38 25.39 -6.77
CA LEU A 637 -3.35 26.11 -7.54
C LEU A 637 -2.00 25.45 -7.30
N GLN A 638 -1.29 25.14 -8.39
CA GLN A 638 0.08 24.65 -8.34
C GLN A 638 1.08 25.81 -8.29
N ALA A 639 2.28 25.53 -7.79
CA ALA A 639 3.34 26.54 -7.65
C ALA A 639 3.80 27.17 -8.97
N ASP A 640 3.57 26.50 -10.10
CA ASP A 640 3.86 26.98 -11.45
C ASP A 640 2.72 27.85 -12.05
N GLY A 641 1.65 28.10 -11.30
CA GLY A 641 0.49 28.87 -11.73
C GLY A 641 -0.59 28.07 -12.46
N ARG A 642 -0.43 26.76 -12.64
CA ARG A 642 -1.48 25.89 -13.18
C ARG A 642 -2.57 25.63 -12.16
N VAL A 643 -3.77 25.40 -12.66
CA VAL A 643 -4.99 25.26 -11.86
C VAL A 643 -5.56 23.87 -12.03
N LEU A 644 -5.85 23.20 -10.92
CA LEU A 644 -6.51 21.92 -10.86
C LEU A 644 -7.99 22.12 -10.54
N LEU A 645 -8.85 21.47 -11.31
CA LEU A 645 -10.30 21.54 -11.19
C LEU A 645 -10.85 20.16 -10.87
N GLY A 646 -11.65 20.08 -9.82
CA GLY A 646 -12.38 18.89 -9.39
C GLY A 646 -13.87 19.15 -9.35
N GLY A 647 -14.65 18.17 -9.79
CA GLY A 647 -16.10 18.21 -9.67
C GLY A 647 -16.76 16.94 -10.20
N ASN A 648 -18.05 17.02 -10.47
CA ASN A 648 -18.81 15.88 -10.96
C ASN A 648 -18.72 15.71 -12.49
N GLY A 649 -19.30 14.61 -12.99
CA GLY A 649 -19.28 14.32 -14.44
C GLY A 649 -17.88 13.95 -14.94
N GLY A 650 -17.07 13.33 -14.08
CA GLY A 650 -15.68 12.97 -14.37
C GLY A 650 -14.76 14.19 -14.46
N LEU A 651 -15.12 15.33 -13.84
CA LEU A 651 -14.23 16.48 -13.82
C LEU A 651 -13.09 16.26 -12.82
N LEU A 652 -11.93 15.93 -13.37
CA LEU A 652 -10.64 16.14 -12.75
C LEU A 652 -9.73 16.62 -13.88
N LYS A 653 -9.30 17.89 -13.85
CA LYS A 653 -8.57 18.53 -14.95
C LYS A 653 -7.47 19.44 -14.44
N ARG A 654 -6.40 19.57 -15.22
CA ARG A 654 -5.44 20.65 -15.09
C ARG A 654 -5.61 21.67 -16.21
N VAL A 655 -5.44 22.93 -15.85
CA VAL A 655 -5.64 24.10 -16.69
C VAL A 655 -4.43 25.00 -16.55
N GLU A 656 -3.94 25.50 -17.67
CA GLU A 656 -2.86 26.47 -17.73
C GLU A 656 -3.27 27.81 -17.09
N ALA A 657 -2.30 28.61 -16.64
CA ALA A 657 -2.59 29.91 -16.02
C ALA A 657 -3.43 30.85 -16.92
N GLY A 658 -3.32 30.70 -18.24
CA GLY A 658 -4.11 31.44 -19.23
C GLY A 658 -5.55 30.95 -19.42
N GLY A 659 -5.95 29.84 -18.79
CA GLY A 659 -7.29 29.26 -18.90
C GLY A 659 -7.49 28.22 -20.01
N ALA A 660 -6.44 27.90 -20.78
CA ALA A 660 -6.47 26.76 -21.69
C ALA A 660 -6.35 25.45 -20.90
N ASN A 661 -7.08 24.41 -21.30
CA ASN A 661 -6.87 23.07 -20.73
C ASN A 661 -5.43 22.62 -21.02
N ASP A 662 -4.75 22.08 -20.02
CA ASP A 662 -3.38 21.60 -20.19
C ASP A 662 -3.38 20.30 -21.02
N PRO A 663 -2.84 20.29 -22.25
CA PRO A 663 -2.80 19.10 -23.09
C PRO A 663 -1.82 18.04 -22.58
N GLY A 664 -0.83 18.42 -21.77
CA GLY A 664 0.14 17.54 -21.14
C GLY A 664 -0.43 16.80 -19.92
N TRP A 665 -1.62 17.18 -19.46
CA TRP A 665 -2.31 16.52 -18.36
C TRP A 665 -3.49 15.71 -18.90
N SER A 666 -3.28 14.40 -19.06
CA SER A 666 -4.31 13.47 -19.50
C SER A 666 -4.47 12.36 -18.46
N LEU A 667 -5.66 12.28 -17.88
CA LEU A 667 -5.99 11.33 -16.84
C LEU A 667 -7.40 10.79 -17.07
N SER A 668 -7.52 9.47 -17.20
CA SER A 668 -8.83 8.81 -17.24
C SER A 668 -9.48 8.86 -15.86
N PHE A 669 -10.57 9.61 -15.71
CA PHE A 669 -11.27 9.75 -14.44
C PHE A 669 -12.78 9.67 -14.64
N THR A 670 -13.44 8.86 -13.83
CA THR A 670 -14.90 8.74 -13.80
C THR A 670 -15.40 8.92 -12.38
N GLY A 671 -16.56 9.57 -12.22
CA GLY A 671 -17.11 9.89 -10.90
C GLY A 671 -17.00 11.39 -10.57
N SER A 672 -16.72 11.69 -9.31
CA SER A 672 -16.69 13.04 -8.76
C SER A 672 -15.42 13.28 -7.96
N ALA A 673 -14.68 14.34 -8.25
CA ALA A 673 -13.56 14.82 -7.43
C ALA A 673 -14.07 15.99 -6.58
N ASP A 674 -14.47 15.71 -5.35
CA ASP A 674 -15.10 16.69 -4.45
C ASP A 674 -14.10 17.43 -3.56
N GLY A 675 -12.86 16.95 -3.46
CA GLY A 675 -11.78 17.64 -2.78
C GLY A 675 -10.43 17.43 -3.47
N LEU A 676 -9.65 18.51 -3.52
CA LEU A 676 -8.28 18.53 -4.05
C LEU A 676 -7.35 19.18 -3.03
N SER A 677 -6.21 18.57 -2.77
CA SER A 677 -5.18 19.16 -1.90
C SER A 677 -3.79 18.83 -2.43
N LEU A 678 -2.87 19.79 -2.38
CA LEU A 678 -1.47 19.55 -2.71
C LEU A 678 -0.73 19.19 -1.41
N GLY A 679 -0.04 18.05 -1.41
CA GLY A 679 0.89 17.68 -0.36
C GLY A 679 2.15 18.57 -0.40
N SER A 680 2.86 18.64 0.72
CA SER A 680 4.15 19.34 0.83
C SER A 680 5.23 18.76 -0.09
N ASP A 681 5.03 17.52 -0.55
CA ASP A 681 5.81 16.82 -1.57
C ASP A 681 5.42 17.20 -3.01
N GLY A 682 4.51 18.16 -3.19
CA GLY A 682 4.02 18.59 -4.49
C GLY A 682 3.00 17.63 -5.12
N ARG A 683 2.60 16.55 -4.44
CA ARG A 683 1.62 15.58 -4.95
C ARG A 683 0.18 16.04 -4.78
N LEU A 684 -0.71 15.66 -5.70
CA LEU A 684 -2.13 15.97 -5.63
C LEU A 684 -2.93 14.85 -4.93
N TRP A 685 -3.53 15.16 -3.79
CA TRP A 685 -4.61 14.37 -3.21
C TRP A 685 -5.93 14.68 -3.89
N VAL A 686 -6.67 13.64 -4.24
CA VAL A 686 -8.02 13.71 -4.79
C VAL A 686 -8.93 12.85 -3.92
N ILE A 687 -10.04 13.42 -3.48
CA ILE A 687 -11.10 12.71 -2.78
C ILE A 687 -12.45 12.94 -3.45
N GLY A 688 -13.37 12.00 -3.32
CA GLY A 688 -14.74 12.14 -3.79
C GLY A 688 -15.40 10.79 -4.05
N SER A 689 -16.35 10.78 -4.98
CA SER A 689 -17.10 9.57 -5.37
C SER A 689 -16.57 9.04 -6.69
N PHE A 690 -15.52 8.22 -6.65
CA PHE A 690 -14.95 7.54 -7.81
C PHE A 690 -14.47 6.13 -7.43
N ALA A 691 -14.43 5.22 -8.41
CA ALA A 691 -13.98 3.84 -8.23
C ALA A 691 -12.61 3.59 -8.87
N SER A 692 -12.14 4.49 -9.74
CA SER A 692 -10.82 4.40 -10.37
C SER A 692 -10.30 5.77 -10.80
N ILE A 693 -8.98 5.84 -10.98
CA ILE A 693 -8.28 7.01 -11.52
C ILE A 693 -7.10 6.53 -12.37
N ALA A 694 -6.91 7.13 -13.54
CA ALA A 694 -5.96 6.66 -14.55
C ALA A 694 -6.13 5.19 -14.98
N GLY A 695 -7.29 4.58 -14.74
CA GLY A 695 -7.52 3.14 -14.94
C GLY A 695 -7.18 2.26 -13.72
N GLU A 696 -6.56 2.83 -12.69
CA GLU A 696 -6.23 2.13 -11.45
C GLU A 696 -7.43 2.13 -10.48
N PRO A 697 -7.81 0.99 -9.89
CA PRO A 697 -8.91 0.93 -8.93
C PRO A 697 -8.57 1.72 -7.66
N ARG A 698 -9.36 2.75 -7.38
CA ARG A 698 -9.22 3.66 -6.22
C ARG A 698 -10.60 4.05 -5.74
N GLN A 699 -10.96 3.65 -4.53
CA GLN A 699 -12.29 3.91 -3.95
C GLN A 699 -12.26 5.25 -3.20
N GLY A 700 -12.70 6.30 -3.88
CA GLY A 700 -12.99 7.62 -3.32
C GLY A 700 -11.80 8.44 -2.81
N ILE A 701 -10.59 7.89 -2.83
CA ILE A 701 -9.34 8.61 -2.52
C ILE A 701 -8.20 8.17 -3.43
N ALA A 702 -7.40 9.14 -3.89
CA ALA A 702 -6.21 8.93 -4.67
C ALA A 702 -5.15 9.98 -4.33
N ARG A 703 -3.88 9.61 -4.45
CA ARG A 703 -2.74 10.54 -4.45
C ARG A 703 -2.03 10.40 -5.78
N ILE A 704 -1.95 11.49 -6.53
CA ILE A 704 -1.46 11.54 -7.90
C ILE A 704 -0.17 12.36 -7.88
N ALA A 705 0.92 11.78 -8.38
CA ALA A 705 2.08 12.57 -8.73
C ALA A 705 1.70 13.45 -9.94
N PRO A 706 1.77 14.78 -9.87
CA PRO A 706 1.57 15.61 -11.04
C PRO A 706 2.54 15.11 -12.12
N PRO A 707 2.09 14.97 -13.38
CA PRO A 707 2.94 14.48 -14.46
C PRO A 707 4.16 15.38 -14.74
N ASP A 708 4.26 16.53 -14.08
CA ASP A 708 5.34 17.50 -14.25
C ASP A 708 6.43 17.35 -13.19
N ARG A 709 7.54 16.69 -13.54
CA ARG A 709 8.83 16.80 -12.83
C ARG A 709 9.50 18.17 -13.06
N HIS A 710 8.77 19.28 -12.91
CA HIS A 710 9.22 20.62 -13.32
C HIS A 710 9.13 21.67 -12.19
N ALA A 711 9.94 21.50 -11.14
CA ALA A 711 10.33 22.63 -10.30
C ALA A 711 11.45 23.46 -10.99
N SER A 712 11.39 24.79 -10.90
CA SER A 712 12.36 25.75 -11.46
C SER A 712 13.72 25.75 -10.75
N GLN A 713 13.74 25.26 -9.51
CA GLN A 713 14.93 24.94 -8.72
C GLN A 713 14.88 23.45 -8.35
N ALA A 714 16.03 22.77 -8.36
CA ALA A 714 16.15 21.36 -8.02
C ALA A 714 17.09 21.18 -6.83
N PHE A 715 16.69 20.30 -5.91
CA PHE A 715 17.46 19.93 -4.72
C PHE A 715 17.57 18.42 -4.64
N ALA A 716 18.72 17.91 -4.19
CA ALA A 716 18.88 16.51 -3.85
C ALA A 716 19.95 16.34 -2.77
N TYR A 717 19.80 15.38 -1.88
CA TYR A 717 20.87 14.92 -0.99
C TYR A 717 21.16 13.45 -1.26
N SER A 718 22.44 13.10 -1.36
CA SER A 718 22.90 11.72 -1.48
C SER A 718 23.59 11.31 -0.19
N ASP A 719 22.97 10.38 0.53
CA ASP A 719 23.51 9.85 1.76
C ASP A 719 24.79 9.03 1.54
N VAL A 720 24.81 8.22 0.47
CA VAL A 720 25.98 7.44 0.04
C VAL A 720 27.17 8.34 -0.27
N LEU A 721 26.94 9.48 -0.91
CA LEU A 721 28.00 10.42 -1.28
C LEU A 721 28.27 11.48 -0.21
N ARG A 722 27.44 11.56 0.85
CA ARG A 722 27.41 12.63 1.86
C ARG A 722 27.41 14.02 1.23
N ARG A 723 26.55 14.20 0.21
CA ARG A 723 26.55 15.40 -0.65
C ARG A 723 25.16 15.95 -0.88
N LEU A 724 25.05 17.26 -0.73
CA LEU A 724 23.93 18.09 -1.18
C LEU A 724 24.19 18.54 -2.63
N PHE A 725 23.16 18.49 -3.46
CA PHE A 725 23.13 18.98 -4.83
C PHE A 725 21.99 20.01 -4.98
N TRP A 726 22.27 21.08 -5.72
CA TRP A 726 21.33 22.15 -5.99
C TRP A 726 21.51 22.67 -7.41
N GLY A 727 20.44 23.05 -8.08
CA GLY A 727 20.54 23.70 -9.38
C GLY A 727 19.29 24.45 -9.79
N VAL A 728 19.45 25.24 -10.84
CA VAL A 728 18.40 26.08 -11.43
C VAL A 728 18.34 25.74 -12.92
N ARG A 729 17.15 25.53 -13.51
CA ARG A 729 17.04 25.16 -14.94
C ARG A 729 17.43 26.33 -15.84
N SER A 730 17.83 26.03 -17.08
CA SER A 730 18.33 26.99 -18.09
C SER A 730 17.34 28.08 -18.55
N THR A 731 16.07 28.02 -18.13
CA THR A 731 15.05 29.06 -18.37
C THR A 731 14.91 30.04 -17.19
N ALA A 732 15.61 29.79 -16.07
CA ALA A 732 15.78 30.71 -14.96
C ALA A 732 17.02 31.59 -15.16
N PRO A 733 17.11 32.78 -14.55
CA PRO A 733 18.28 33.63 -14.64
C PRO A 733 19.56 32.90 -14.20
N GLU A 734 20.67 33.11 -14.92
CA GLU A 734 21.94 32.44 -14.63
C GLU A 734 22.42 32.83 -13.23
N VAL A 735 22.78 31.81 -12.42
CA VAL A 735 23.33 32.01 -11.08
C VAL A 735 24.63 32.79 -11.20
N ALA A 736 24.61 34.01 -10.67
CA ALA A 736 25.76 34.89 -10.58
C ALA A 736 26.47 34.62 -9.26
N GLY A 737 27.78 34.36 -9.32
CA GLY A 737 28.58 34.08 -8.12
C GLY A 737 28.42 32.66 -7.55
N LEU A 738 28.99 32.45 -6.36
CA LEU A 738 29.01 31.16 -5.67
C LEU A 738 27.82 31.07 -4.69
N PRO A 739 26.90 30.11 -4.86
CA PRO A 739 25.83 29.86 -3.89
C PRO A 739 26.37 29.50 -2.50
N ARG A 740 25.65 29.93 -1.46
CA ARG A 740 25.95 29.64 -0.06
C ARG A 740 24.90 28.69 0.48
N ALA A 741 25.34 27.54 0.98
CA ALA A 741 24.48 26.61 1.69
C ALA A 741 24.71 26.71 3.20
N SER A 742 23.65 26.60 3.99
CA SER A 742 23.70 26.57 5.45
C SER A 742 22.63 25.61 5.98
N LEU A 743 22.82 25.12 7.20
CA LEU A 743 21.91 24.18 7.87
C LEU A 743 21.44 24.73 9.20
N SER A 744 20.21 24.41 9.59
CA SER A 744 19.63 24.67 10.90
C SER A 744 19.10 23.38 11.49
N LEU A 745 19.41 23.14 12.76
CA LEU A 745 18.90 22.00 13.55
C LEU A 745 17.78 22.43 14.51
N ASP A 746 17.41 23.71 14.47
CA ASP A 746 16.47 24.37 15.40
C ASP A 746 15.34 25.08 14.65
N ARG A 747 14.95 24.53 13.48
CA ARG A 747 13.84 25.00 12.63
C ARG A 747 13.97 26.47 12.23
N GLY A 748 15.18 26.89 11.87
CA GLY A 748 15.49 28.18 11.27
C GLY A 748 15.81 29.30 12.25
N GLN A 749 15.96 29.00 13.55
CA GLN A 749 16.39 30.00 14.55
C GLN A 749 17.87 30.34 14.40
N SER A 750 18.72 29.37 14.06
CA SER A 750 20.13 29.59 13.76
C SER A 750 20.59 28.75 12.56
N PHE A 751 21.45 29.34 11.71
CA PHE A 751 22.00 28.67 10.53
C PHE A 751 23.53 28.58 10.63
N THR A 752 24.03 27.35 10.50
CA THR A 752 25.45 27.03 10.43
C THR A 752 25.87 26.87 8.96
N PRO A 753 26.88 27.61 8.47
CA PRO A 753 27.32 27.49 7.08
C PRO A 753 27.86 26.11 6.74
N LEU A 754 27.53 25.60 5.56
CA LEU A 754 28.12 24.39 4.98
C LEU A 754 29.41 24.73 4.22
N PRO A 755 30.27 23.73 3.91
CA PRO A 755 31.40 23.92 3.01
C PRO A 755 31.00 24.59 1.69
N ALA A 756 31.91 25.36 1.10
CA ALA A 756 31.64 26.11 -0.12
C ALA A 756 31.08 25.22 -1.24
N MET A 757 30.02 25.69 -1.91
CA MET A 757 29.43 24.94 -3.01
C MET A 757 30.38 24.93 -4.23
N VAL A 758 30.59 23.76 -4.81
CA VAL A 758 31.43 23.57 -6.00
C VAL A 758 30.53 23.29 -7.20
N ARG A 759 30.77 23.99 -8.31
CA ARG A 759 30.04 23.79 -9.57
C ARG A 759 30.44 22.45 -10.20
N GLN A 760 29.45 21.67 -10.60
CA GLN A 760 29.59 20.42 -11.34
C GLN A 760 28.56 20.39 -12.47
N SER A 761 28.99 20.78 -13.67
CA SER A 761 28.11 20.97 -14.84
C SER A 761 27.01 22.01 -14.56
N SER A 762 25.73 21.66 -14.74
CA SER A 762 24.56 22.53 -14.48
C SER A 762 24.11 22.57 -13.02
N LEU A 763 24.80 21.88 -12.11
CA LEU A 763 24.48 21.80 -10.69
C LEU A 763 25.63 22.34 -9.82
N TRP A 764 25.28 22.71 -8.59
CA TRP A 764 26.17 23.06 -7.50
C TRP A 764 26.09 21.98 -6.42
N ARG A 765 27.18 21.69 -5.74
CA ARG A 765 27.18 20.71 -4.65
C ARG A 765 27.99 21.14 -3.43
N SER A 766 27.58 20.69 -2.25
CA SER A 766 28.35 20.82 -1.01
C SER A 766 28.37 19.50 -0.24
N THR A 767 29.35 19.34 0.65
CA THR A 767 29.41 18.20 1.57
C THR A 767 28.46 18.47 2.73
N LEU A 768 27.61 17.50 3.05
CA LEU A 768 26.67 17.58 4.17
C LEU A 768 26.70 16.23 4.89
N MET A 769 26.91 16.25 6.20
CA MET A 769 26.79 15.08 7.07
C MET A 769 25.61 15.31 8.01
N LEU A 770 24.57 14.49 7.88
CA LEU A 770 23.39 14.55 8.72
C LEU A 770 23.54 13.57 9.90
N PRO A 771 23.15 13.95 11.13
CA PRO A 771 22.88 12.98 12.18
C PRO A 771 21.67 12.10 11.78
N LEU A 772 21.70 10.82 12.15
CA LEU A 772 20.78 9.79 11.61
C LEU A 772 19.29 10.00 11.99
N ASP A 773 18.99 10.88 12.96
CA ASP A 773 17.69 10.88 13.63
C ASP A 773 17.05 12.28 13.79
N THR A 774 17.53 13.32 13.08
CA THR A 774 17.09 14.71 13.31
C THR A 774 16.63 15.44 12.04
N GLU A 775 15.58 16.26 12.17
CA GLU A 775 15.16 17.24 11.16
C GLU A 775 16.26 18.29 10.94
N VAL A 776 16.60 18.54 9.68
CA VAL A 776 17.62 19.55 9.32
C VAL A 776 17.05 20.46 8.25
N LEU A 777 16.88 21.75 8.57
CA LEU A 777 16.49 22.75 7.59
C LEU A 777 17.73 23.24 6.85
N VAL A 778 17.81 22.99 5.55
CA VAL A 778 18.90 23.46 4.68
C VAL A 778 18.44 24.69 3.92
N ARG A 779 19.24 25.74 3.95
CA ARG A 779 19.04 26.99 3.22
C ARG A 779 20.12 27.15 2.17
N ILE A 780 19.73 27.53 0.96
CA ILE A 780 20.64 27.94 -0.11
C ILE A 780 20.29 29.35 -0.56
N GLU A 781 21.29 30.22 -0.52
CA GLU A 781 21.24 31.61 -0.95
C GLU A 781 22.15 31.76 -2.17
N ALA A 782 21.62 32.30 -3.26
CA ALA A 782 22.38 32.53 -4.49
C ALA A 782 22.00 33.87 -5.12
N GLU A 783 22.93 34.48 -5.85
CA GLU A 783 22.62 35.65 -6.67
C GLU A 783 22.31 35.19 -8.09
N HIS A 784 21.49 35.94 -8.81
CA HIS A 784 21.20 35.68 -10.22
C HIS A 784 21.22 36.97 -11.04
N ALA A 785 21.61 36.86 -12.30
CA ALA A 785 21.56 37.98 -13.23
C ALA A 785 20.12 38.15 -13.76
N ALA A 786 19.47 39.28 -13.52
CA ALA A 786 18.19 39.57 -14.16
C ALA A 786 18.37 39.76 -15.68
N ALA A 787 17.45 39.20 -16.49
CA ALA A 787 17.38 39.50 -17.91
C ALA A 787 16.46 40.73 -18.12
N PRO A 788 16.86 41.76 -18.87
CA PRO A 788 18.08 41.89 -19.68
C PRO A 788 19.27 42.53 -18.93
N ALA A 789 20.47 42.32 -19.47
CA ALA A 789 21.77 42.72 -18.91
C ALA A 789 21.81 44.19 -18.48
N GLY A 790 22.11 44.43 -17.20
CA GLY A 790 22.24 45.76 -16.59
C GLY A 790 21.25 46.08 -15.46
N SER A 791 20.32 45.17 -15.13
CA SER A 791 19.22 45.42 -14.17
C SER A 791 19.52 45.06 -12.70
N GLY A 792 20.78 44.78 -12.35
CA GLY A 792 21.19 44.43 -10.98
C GLY A 792 21.09 42.92 -10.66
N LEU A 793 21.71 42.52 -9.54
CA LEU A 793 21.69 41.14 -9.04
C LEU A 793 20.45 40.91 -8.17
N GLY A 794 19.67 39.87 -8.48
CA GLY A 794 18.57 39.41 -7.62
C GLY A 794 19.02 38.27 -6.71
N GLN A 795 18.39 38.10 -5.55
CA GLN A 795 18.67 36.99 -4.64
C GLN A 795 17.65 35.85 -4.81
N LEU A 796 18.16 34.65 -5.03
CA LEU A 796 17.44 33.38 -4.91
C LEU A 796 17.60 32.89 -3.48
N HIS A 797 16.46 32.69 -2.83
CA HIS A 797 16.39 32.07 -1.52
C HIS A 797 15.63 30.75 -1.63
N SER A 798 16.22 29.70 -1.10
CA SER A 798 15.60 28.39 -1.10
C SER A 798 15.83 27.68 0.21
N GLU A 799 14.75 27.17 0.80
CA GLU A 799 14.82 26.40 2.04
C GLU A 799 14.19 25.03 1.80
N LEU A 800 14.87 24.01 2.31
CA LEU A 800 14.48 22.62 2.20
C LEU A 800 14.64 21.96 3.56
N LEU A 801 13.54 21.47 4.12
CA LEU A 801 13.61 20.61 5.29
C LEU A 801 14.05 19.20 4.84
N LEU A 802 15.26 18.81 5.23
CA LEU A 802 15.79 17.47 5.05
C LEU A 802 15.47 16.63 6.29
N PHE A 803 14.90 15.46 6.06
CA PHE A 803 14.76 14.39 7.01
C PHE A 803 15.31 13.12 6.33
N GLN A 804 16.09 12.30 7.04
CA GLN A 804 16.37 10.96 6.51
C GLN A 804 15.03 10.19 6.47
N SER A 805 14.63 9.82 5.27
CA SER A 805 13.30 9.28 4.99
C SER A 805 13.11 7.88 5.57
N SER A 806 11.91 7.63 6.08
CA SER A 806 11.47 6.28 6.42
C SER A 806 11.23 5.45 5.14
N ALA A 807 11.31 4.12 5.29
CA ALA A 807 11.37 3.11 4.23
C ALA A 807 10.20 3.04 3.21
N LEU A 808 9.19 3.91 3.27
CA LEU A 808 8.00 3.90 2.39
C LEU A 808 8.22 4.37 0.95
N PHE A 809 9.36 5.00 0.64
CA PHE A 809 9.48 5.79 -0.59
C PHE A 809 10.68 5.39 -1.45
N GLY A 810 11.14 4.14 -1.33
CA GLY A 810 12.36 3.68 -1.98
C GLY A 810 12.27 3.35 -3.46
N SER A 811 11.14 3.62 -4.12
CA SER A 811 10.83 3.14 -5.48
C SER A 811 10.62 4.24 -6.53
N GLY A 812 10.98 5.50 -6.23
CA GLY A 812 11.25 6.52 -7.25
C GLY A 812 10.04 7.26 -7.82
N PHE A 813 8.86 7.09 -7.22
CA PHE A 813 7.79 8.09 -7.25
C PHE A 813 7.50 8.46 -5.80
N GLU A 814 7.98 9.64 -5.39
CA GLU A 814 7.82 10.31 -4.07
C GLU A 814 6.49 10.95 -3.87
#